data_AF-A0A3D4BVH2-F1
#
_entry.id   AF-A0A3D4BVH2-F1
#
_cell.length_a   1.000
_cell.length_b   1.000
_cell.length_c   1.000
_cell.angle_alpha   90.00
_cell.angle_beta   90.00
_cell.angle_gamma   90.00
#
_symmetry.space_group_name_H-M   'P 1'
#
loop_
_entity.id
_entity.type
_entity.pdbx_description
1 polymer ?
#
loop_
_entity_poly.entity_id
_entity_poly.type
_entity_poly.pdbx_seq_one_letter_code
_entity_poly.pdbx_strand_id
1 'polypeptide(L)'
;RPPMFMTPEEYRNYVARKQVDDYWKSKTQSEEAAKAEGRDPSNSLIPQIQVNSESFARIFGSNTIDIRPQGYAQLSFGGRIQNIDNPLIPERNRSTFNFDFDQRIQMNVTGKIGEKLKITTNYDTEATFSFENQMKVEFTGDEDDIIKKIELGNVSLPLNSSLISGAQSLFGVKGQFQFGKLRLTGVFSEQRSQSSSINVQGGATTTDFEINADQYEANKHYFLSQYFRDNYESFLSQMPLIISPVQITKVEVWVTNTRSETENTRNIVAFMDLGEKDGSGAYRSTSANRPGYDIFGRFFPYRGFPDNRNNALNPEALEKNFPGVRDISRVNTALNSRGFEETLEYVQVANARKLRPTEYNYDPQLGYISLTSALNQDEVLAVAFQFTAGGKTYQVGEFSTDGVSPPQNLVVKMLKSTVLNVNAPMWDLMMKNIYSLNAFQVNREDFRLNILYRDDERGTPVPFLPDGNLNDQLLLRVMELDRLNNNNDPQPDGFFDFVPGITINTQTAKIIFPVLEPFGSNLARKLDSEDSREKYVYHQLYDSTRFKAQNETQLNKYLLKGTFKSSSSSEISLNAFNIPQGSVTVSAGGTKLVENVDYTVDYNLGRVRIINEGILNSGIPIKVDFENNSLFNFQTKTFMGLNADYEVNQNLNVGATVLRLAERPLTQKTNIGDEPIANTIFGLNGTYTKEAPFLTRAVDAIPFIDTKAKSNITVQGEYAQLVPGSPRGIEIGGEPTTYLDDFENSQTTIDIRNPRAWQLASVPGGQPDLFPEADASDVSYGYNRAKLAWYTVDPLFHGSDSRTPQVFKDNPDLQSEQYTRRVDTKEVFPKLEIDKSQVQNIPVLDLAFYPEERGPYNFDVERTSVSAGMKQTGELNEPASRWGGIMRDLSSTNFEEQNIEFIQFWVLDPFLEGSEANPEGGELYFNLGSVSEDILKDGKQAIENGKPAD
;
A
#
# COMPACT_ATOMS: atom_id res chain seq x y z
N ARG A 1 53.09 -46.70 22.90
CA ARG A 1 53.47 -45.64 21.93
C ARG A 1 54.05 -44.47 22.72
N PRO A 2 55.16 -43.84 22.27
CA PRO A 2 55.67 -42.62 22.91
C PRO A 2 54.64 -41.47 22.82
N PRO A 3 54.68 -40.48 23.74
CA PRO A 3 53.75 -39.35 23.74
C PRO A 3 53.87 -38.53 22.46
N MET A 4 52.72 -38.20 21.86
CA MET A 4 52.62 -37.41 20.62
C MET A 4 52.33 -35.96 21.01
N PHE A 5 53.19 -35.03 20.61
CA PHE A 5 52.94 -33.59 20.75
C PHE A 5 52.28 -33.09 19.47
N MET A 6 51.15 -32.41 19.61
CA MET A 6 50.37 -31.86 18.50
C MET A 6 50.15 -30.37 18.75
N THR A 7 50.20 -29.57 17.69
CA THR A 7 49.72 -28.18 17.74
C THR A 7 48.18 -28.13 17.90
N PRO A 8 47.59 -27.01 18.34
CA PRO A 8 46.12 -26.91 18.49
C PRO A 8 45.33 -27.19 17.21
N GLU A 9 45.92 -26.94 16.03
CA GLU A 9 45.30 -27.22 14.73
C GLU A 9 45.39 -28.71 14.37
N GLU A 10 46.55 -29.34 14.60
CA GLU A 10 46.72 -30.79 14.42
C GLU A 10 45.85 -31.60 15.38
N TYR A 11 45.69 -31.15 16.64
CA TYR A 11 44.81 -31.78 17.61
C TYR A 11 43.35 -31.73 17.16
N ARG A 12 42.88 -30.57 16.66
CA ARG A 12 41.52 -30.42 16.11
C ARG A 12 41.30 -31.35 14.92
N ASN A 13 42.26 -31.43 13.99
CA ASN A 13 42.20 -32.33 12.84
C ASN A 13 42.22 -33.81 13.25
N TYR A 14 43.01 -34.17 14.26
CA TYR A 14 43.07 -35.52 14.81
C TYR A 14 41.76 -35.91 15.49
N VAL A 15 41.17 -35.04 16.31
CA VAL A 15 39.87 -35.26 16.96
C VAL A 15 38.76 -35.40 15.92
N ALA A 16 38.75 -34.54 14.90
CA ALA A 16 37.77 -34.62 13.81
C ALA A 16 37.86 -35.95 13.04
N ARG A 17 39.06 -36.39 12.66
CA ARG A 17 39.24 -37.71 12.02
C ARG A 17 38.86 -38.86 12.93
N LYS A 18 39.22 -38.78 14.22
CA LYS A 18 38.88 -39.81 15.20
C LYS A 18 37.37 -39.91 15.40
N GLN A 19 36.65 -38.79 15.45
CA GLN A 19 35.19 -38.78 15.54
C GLN A 19 34.52 -39.38 14.29
N VAL A 20 35.06 -39.11 13.09
CA VAL A 20 34.59 -39.75 11.86
C VAL A 20 34.83 -41.26 11.89
N ASP A 21 36.02 -41.71 12.29
CA ASP A 21 36.34 -43.13 12.40
C ASP A 21 35.51 -43.83 13.49
N ASP A 22 35.29 -43.19 14.64
CA ASP A 22 34.46 -43.71 15.73
C ASP A 22 32.96 -43.75 15.34
N TYR A 23 32.49 -42.78 14.54
CA TYR A 23 31.15 -42.79 13.94
C TYR A 23 30.97 -43.96 12.96
N TRP A 24 31.93 -44.18 12.06
CA TRP A 24 31.86 -45.32 11.13
C TRP A 24 31.98 -46.66 11.85
N LYS A 25 32.82 -46.77 12.89
CA LYS A 25 32.91 -47.97 13.73
C LYS A 25 31.62 -48.26 14.49
N SER A 26 30.97 -47.25 15.08
CA SER A 26 29.70 -47.45 15.80
C SER A 26 28.57 -47.84 14.84
N LYS A 27 28.56 -47.28 13.62
CA LYS A 27 27.64 -47.66 12.55
C LYS A 27 27.84 -49.12 12.12
N THR A 28 29.08 -49.55 11.88
CA THR A 28 29.37 -50.96 11.55
C THR A 28 29.09 -51.92 12.72
N GLN A 29 29.36 -51.53 13.97
CA GLN A 29 29.03 -52.36 15.14
C GLN A 29 27.52 -52.49 15.34
N SER A 30 26.74 -51.45 15.02
CA SER A 30 25.28 -51.52 15.04
C SER A 30 24.71 -52.43 13.93
N GLU A 31 25.33 -52.46 12.75
CA GLU A 31 24.99 -53.39 11.67
C GLU A 31 25.42 -54.84 11.95
N GLU A 32 26.59 -55.05 12.56
CA GLU A 32 27.08 -56.38 12.95
C GLU A 32 26.28 -56.97 14.13
N ALA A 33 25.89 -56.14 15.11
CA ALA A 33 24.98 -56.54 16.19
C ALA A 33 23.58 -56.90 15.67
N ALA A 34 23.07 -56.18 14.66
CA ALA A 34 21.81 -56.51 14.01
C ALA A 34 21.87 -57.85 13.23
N LYS A 35 23.02 -58.16 12.59
CA LYS A 35 23.24 -59.44 11.89
C LYS A 35 23.41 -60.63 12.84
N ALA A 36 24.06 -60.45 13.99
CA ALA A 36 24.26 -61.51 14.98
C ALA A 36 22.95 -62.00 15.65
N GLU A 37 21.92 -61.14 15.67
CA GLU A 37 20.57 -61.48 16.18
C GLU A 37 19.59 -61.91 15.07
N GLY A 38 20.07 -62.14 13.84
CA GLY A 38 19.24 -62.63 12.73
C GLY A 38 18.26 -61.62 12.13
N ARG A 39 18.55 -60.30 12.23
CA ARG A 39 17.68 -59.23 11.72
C ARG A 39 18.14 -58.71 10.36
N ASP A 40 17.18 -58.46 9.47
CA ASP A 40 17.40 -57.80 8.18
C ASP A 40 17.62 -56.29 8.39
N PRO A 41 18.79 -55.73 8.03
CA PRO A 41 19.12 -54.32 8.24
C PRO A 41 18.31 -53.34 7.35
N SER A 42 17.50 -53.84 6.42
CA SER A 42 16.82 -53.00 5.42
C SER A 42 15.45 -52.44 5.81
N ASN A 43 14.83 -52.82 6.94
CA ASN A 43 13.39 -52.56 7.11
C ASN A 43 12.83 -52.00 8.45
N SER A 44 13.63 -51.68 9.47
CA SER A 44 13.22 -50.74 10.54
C SER A 44 14.36 -50.46 11.51
N LEU A 45 14.72 -49.18 11.69
CA LEU A 45 15.65 -48.74 12.73
C LEU A 45 15.07 -48.81 14.16
N ILE A 46 13.77 -49.09 14.31
CA ILE A 46 13.08 -49.17 15.61
C ILE A 46 12.36 -50.53 15.72
N PRO A 47 12.76 -51.43 16.65
CA PRO A 47 12.08 -52.70 16.84
C PRO A 47 10.65 -52.48 17.36
N GLN A 48 9.71 -53.35 16.96
CA GLN A 48 8.36 -53.36 17.52
C GLN A 48 8.44 -53.57 19.03
N ILE A 49 7.93 -52.62 19.82
CA ILE A 49 7.96 -52.68 21.27
C ILE A 49 6.78 -53.53 21.72
N GLN A 50 7.06 -54.64 22.40
CA GLN A 50 6.03 -55.50 22.99
C GLN A 50 5.87 -55.17 24.48
N VAL A 51 4.68 -54.73 24.87
CA VAL A 51 4.35 -54.42 26.26
C VAL A 51 3.78 -55.67 26.92
N ASN A 52 4.48 -56.24 27.89
CA ASN A 52 4.01 -57.46 28.58
C ASN A 52 2.99 -57.12 29.69
N SER A 53 1.75 -56.83 29.29
CA SER A 53 0.67 -56.50 30.23
C SER A 53 -0.70 -56.90 29.68
N GLU A 54 -1.45 -57.71 30.42
CA GLU A 54 -2.83 -58.09 30.05
C GLU A 54 -3.80 -56.89 30.07
N SER A 55 -3.59 -55.91 30.95
CA SER A 55 -4.41 -54.69 30.98
C SER A 55 -4.15 -53.79 29.78
N PHE A 56 -2.93 -53.83 29.22
CA PHE A 56 -2.59 -53.11 27.99
C PHE A 56 -3.28 -53.74 26.77
N ALA A 57 -3.18 -55.06 26.62
CA ALA A 57 -3.90 -55.80 25.57
C ALA A 57 -5.41 -55.55 25.62
N ARG A 58 -6.01 -55.47 26.81
CA ARG A 58 -7.44 -55.24 26.98
C ARG A 58 -7.90 -53.85 26.53
N ILE A 59 -7.06 -52.82 26.69
CA ILE A 59 -7.40 -51.45 26.30
C ILE A 59 -7.08 -51.19 24.82
N PHE A 60 -5.99 -51.75 24.31
CA PHE A 60 -5.47 -51.43 22.96
C PHE A 60 -5.66 -52.55 21.94
N GLY A 61 -6.22 -53.70 22.31
CA GLY A 61 -6.47 -54.87 21.44
C GLY A 61 -5.25 -55.74 21.18
N SER A 62 -4.03 -55.21 21.34
CA SER A 62 -2.78 -55.94 21.15
C SER A 62 -1.65 -55.32 21.98
N ASN A 63 -0.61 -56.10 22.26
CA ASN A 63 0.58 -55.70 23.02
C ASN A 63 1.69 -55.06 22.17
N THR A 64 1.41 -54.83 20.88
CA THR A 64 2.40 -54.34 19.92
C THR A 64 2.35 -52.83 19.79
N ILE A 65 3.51 -52.17 19.80
CA ILE A 65 3.66 -50.76 19.45
C ILE A 65 4.57 -50.70 18.22
N ASP A 66 4.03 -50.20 17.11
CA ASP A 66 4.72 -49.99 15.84
C ASP A 66 4.79 -48.49 15.57
N ILE A 67 5.97 -47.88 15.68
CA ILE A 67 6.20 -46.45 15.42
C ILE A 67 7.16 -46.32 14.25
N ARG A 68 6.71 -45.65 13.19
CA ARG A 68 7.46 -45.45 11.95
C ARG A 68 7.68 -43.96 11.73
N PRO A 69 8.78 -43.39 12.26
CA PRO A 69 9.20 -42.03 11.92
C PRO A 69 9.90 -42.02 10.56
N GLN A 70 9.60 -41.02 9.75
CA GLN A 70 10.20 -40.75 8.45
C GLN A 70 10.54 -39.26 8.37
N GLY A 71 11.60 -38.91 7.64
CA GLY A 71 12.05 -37.54 7.47
C GLY A 71 13.46 -37.29 8.01
N TYR A 72 13.81 -36.04 8.25
CA TYR A 72 15.12 -35.61 8.73
C TYR A 72 15.01 -34.47 9.74
N ALA A 73 16.04 -34.33 10.56
CA ALA A 73 16.23 -33.19 11.44
C ALA A 73 17.66 -32.68 11.24
N GLN A 74 17.78 -31.41 10.85
CA GLN A 74 19.04 -30.70 10.70
C GLN A 74 19.08 -29.58 11.73
N LEU A 75 20.20 -29.50 12.45
CA LEU A 75 20.53 -28.40 13.34
C LEU A 75 21.80 -27.74 12.79
N SER A 76 21.72 -26.45 12.48
CA SER A 76 22.84 -25.63 12.04
C SER A 76 23.25 -24.69 13.16
N PHE A 77 24.55 -24.66 13.45
CA PHE A 77 25.14 -23.74 14.40
C PHE A 77 26.21 -22.94 13.65
N GLY A 78 26.03 -21.63 13.57
CA GLY A 78 26.94 -20.71 12.90
C GLY A 78 27.28 -19.53 13.81
N GLY A 79 28.39 -18.88 13.49
CA GLY A 79 28.73 -17.57 14.04
C GLY A 79 28.96 -16.62 12.88
N ARG A 80 28.22 -15.52 12.84
CA ARG A 80 28.37 -14.48 11.82
C ARG A 80 29.01 -13.26 12.44
N ILE A 81 30.22 -12.92 12.00
CA ILE A 81 30.85 -11.64 12.31
C ILE A 81 30.64 -10.74 11.10
N GLN A 82 29.99 -9.60 11.31
CA GLN A 82 29.86 -8.56 10.30
C GLN A 82 30.66 -7.35 10.75
N ASN A 83 31.60 -6.90 9.90
CA ASN A 83 32.31 -5.65 10.08
C ASN A 83 31.88 -4.66 8.97
N ILE A 84 31.49 -3.45 9.36
CA ILE A 84 31.07 -2.38 8.44
C ILE A 84 31.97 -1.18 8.64
N ASP A 85 32.81 -0.89 7.64
CA ASP A 85 33.72 0.26 7.64
C ASP A 85 33.02 1.54 7.19
N ASN A 86 31.86 1.83 7.80
CA ASN A 86 31.15 3.09 7.57
C ASN A 86 31.43 4.04 8.75
N PRO A 87 32.11 5.18 8.51
CA PRO A 87 32.43 6.13 9.57
C PRO A 87 31.17 6.71 10.24
N LEU A 88 30.02 6.66 9.56
CA LEU A 88 28.73 7.09 10.09
C LEU A 88 28.15 6.10 11.11
N ILE A 89 28.66 4.88 11.25
CA ILE A 89 28.16 3.96 12.28
C ILE A 89 29.04 4.15 13.54
N PRO A 90 28.45 4.23 14.75
CA PRO A 90 29.21 4.20 16.01
C PRO A 90 30.20 3.03 16.02
N GLU A 91 31.41 3.25 16.51
CA GLU A 91 32.49 2.25 16.48
C GLU A 91 32.08 0.92 17.11
N ARG A 92 31.30 0.98 18.20
CA ARG A 92 30.72 -0.20 18.88
C ARG A 92 29.83 -1.05 17.96
N ASN A 93 29.15 -0.43 17.00
CA ASN A 93 28.18 -1.08 16.11
C ASN A 93 28.77 -1.44 14.74
N ARG A 94 30.03 -1.10 14.46
CA ARG A 94 30.71 -1.47 13.21
C ARG A 94 31.03 -2.96 13.15
N SER A 95 31.40 -3.58 14.28
CA SER A 95 31.64 -5.01 14.37
C SER A 95 30.61 -5.69 15.27
N THR A 96 29.78 -6.54 14.68
CA THR A 96 28.74 -7.29 15.40
C THR A 96 28.93 -8.79 15.21
N PHE A 97 28.80 -9.55 16.31
CA PHE A 97 28.77 -11.00 16.28
C PHE A 97 27.35 -11.47 16.55
N ASN A 98 26.78 -12.20 15.60
CA ASN A 98 25.49 -12.86 15.74
C ASN A 98 25.71 -14.37 15.77
N PHE A 99 25.24 -15.02 16.83
CA PHE A 99 25.13 -16.46 16.87
C PHE A 99 23.93 -16.87 16.02
N ASP A 100 24.18 -17.74 15.04
CA ASP A 100 23.21 -18.20 14.06
C ASP A 100 22.81 -19.63 14.43
N PHE A 101 21.53 -19.84 14.74
CA PHE A 101 21.00 -21.15 15.11
C PHE A 101 19.75 -21.43 14.28
N ASP A 102 19.88 -22.34 13.32
CA ASP A 102 18.78 -22.76 12.47
C ASP A 102 18.41 -24.22 12.76
N GLN A 103 17.11 -24.46 12.92
CA GLN A 103 16.55 -25.80 13.10
C GLN A 103 15.62 -26.10 11.93
N ARG A 104 15.91 -27.19 11.20
CA ARG A 104 15.08 -27.72 10.11
C ARG A 104 14.66 -29.14 10.44
N ILE A 105 13.47 -29.30 10.99
CA ILE A 105 12.86 -30.62 11.22
C ILE A 105 11.77 -30.81 10.18
N GLN A 106 11.87 -31.86 9.39
CA GLN A 106 10.77 -32.40 8.59
C GLN A 106 10.55 -33.83 9.04
N MET A 107 9.42 -34.09 9.70
CA MET A 107 9.15 -35.37 10.34
C MET A 107 7.70 -35.81 10.11
N ASN A 108 7.53 -36.98 9.50
CA ASN A 108 6.27 -37.70 9.41
C ASN A 108 6.33 -38.94 10.32
N VAL A 109 5.48 -39.02 11.33
CA VAL A 109 5.42 -40.15 12.26
C VAL A 109 4.07 -40.83 12.14
N THR A 110 4.07 -42.11 11.76
CA THR A 110 2.89 -42.96 11.88
C THR A 110 3.15 -44.02 12.95
N GLY A 111 2.37 -43.95 14.04
CA GLY A 111 2.40 -44.92 15.13
C GLY A 111 1.10 -45.71 15.21
N LYS A 112 1.17 -47.01 15.46
CA LYS A 112 0.04 -47.85 15.83
C LYS A 112 0.34 -48.53 17.16
N ILE A 113 -0.49 -48.28 18.16
CA ILE A 113 -0.43 -48.90 19.48
C ILE A 113 -1.59 -49.90 19.56
N GLY A 114 -1.23 -51.18 19.51
CA GLY A 114 -2.14 -52.30 19.39
C GLY A 114 -2.95 -52.25 18.09
N GLU A 115 -4.26 -52.49 18.20
CA GLU A 115 -5.22 -52.38 17.11
C GLU A 115 -6.07 -51.12 17.18
N LYS A 116 -6.23 -50.55 18.39
CA LYS A 116 -7.21 -49.48 18.66
C LYS A 116 -6.65 -48.06 18.61
N LEU A 117 -5.36 -47.82 18.82
CA LEU A 117 -4.79 -46.46 18.86
C LEU A 117 -3.83 -46.21 17.68
N LYS A 118 -4.09 -45.14 16.92
CA LYS A 118 -3.27 -44.68 15.80
C LYS A 118 -2.82 -43.25 16.02
N ILE A 119 -1.55 -42.98 15.80
CA ILE A 119 -0.94 -41.65 15.88
C ILE A 119 -0.42 -41.32 14.48
N THR A 120 -0.74 -40.13 13.99
CA THR A 120 -0.25 -39.61 12.70
C THR A 120 0.15 -38.17 12.91
N THR A 121 1.45 -37.89 12.81
CA THR A 121 2.00 -36.54 12.98
C THR A 121 2.79 -36.19 11.73
N ASN A 122 2.55 -35.01 11.18
CA ASN A 122 3.38 -34.37 10.18
C ASN A 122 3.83 -33.03 10.77
N TYR A 123 5.14 -32.85 10.88
CA TYR A 123 5.72 -31.65 11.47
C TYR A 123 6.89 -31.18 10.61
N ASP A 124 6.77 -29.96 10.12
CA ASP A 124 7.77 -29.27 9.33
C ASP A 124 8.00 -27.87 9.92
N THR A 125 9.24 -27.58 10.31
CA THR A 125 9.63 -26.26 10.83
C THR A 125 9.80 -25.22 9.73
N GLU A 126 9.96 -25.65 8.48
CA GLU A 126 9.99 -24.78 7.30
C GLU A 126 8.61 -24.68 6.63
N ALA A 127 7.56 -25.27 7.24
CA ALA A 127 6.18 -25.09 6.81
C ALA A 127 5.84 -23.60 6.72
N THR A 128 5.34 -23.17 5.57
CA THR A 128 4.90 -21.78 5.39
C THR A 128 3.61 -21.52 6.18
N PHE A 129 2.82 -22.57 6.45
CA PHE A 129 1.53 -22.46 7.13
C PHE A 129 1.41 -23.38 8.34
N SER A 130 0.84 -22.86 9.43
CA SER A 130 0.67 -23.61 10.68
C SER A 130 -0.29 -24.80 10.59
N PHE A 131 -1.15 -24.86 9.56
CA PHE A 131 -2.05 -26.00 9.32
C PHE A 131 -1.40 -27.17 8.59
N GLU A 132 -0.22 -26.98 7.97
CA GLU A 132 0.57 -28.06 7.38
C GLU A 132 1.15 -28.97 8.47
N ASN A 133 1.36 -28.40 9.65
CA ASN A 133 1.69 -29.12 10.86
C ASN A 133 0.44 -29.79 11.43
N GLN A 134 0.32 -31.08 11.10
CA GLN A 134 -0.82 -31.90 11.49
C GLN A 134 -0.43 -32.90 12.57
N MET A 135 -1.27 -33.04 13.57
CA MET A 135 -1.16 -34.09 14.58
C MET A 135 -2.53 -34.68 14.78
N LYS A 136 -2.67 -35.99 14.60
CA LYS A 136 -3.92 -36.70 14.82
C LYS A 136 -3.64 -37.95 15.64
N VAL A 137 -4.32 -38.06 16.77
CA VAL A 137 -4.36 -39.28 17.59
C VAL A 137 -5.78 -39.82 17.52
N GLU A 138 -5.95 -41.03 17.02
CA GLU A 138 -7.24 -41.66 16.80
C GLU A 138 -7.32 -42.96 17.62
N PHE A 139 -8.29 -43.03 18.52
CA PHE A 139 -8.71 -44.27 19.16
C PHE A 139 -9.99 -44.78 18.48
N THR A 140 -10.00 -46.03 18.05
CA THR A 140 -11.15 -46.70 17.43
C THR A 140 -11.59 -47.87 18.31
N GLY A 141 -12.85 -47.85 18.75
CA GLY A 141 -13.45 -48.95 19.50
C GLY A 141 -13.95 -50.07 18.59
N ASP A 142 -14.28 -51.22 19.17
CA ASP A 142 -14.81 -52.37 18.43
C ASP A 142 -16.27 -52.15 18.00
N GLU A 143 -16.81 -53.07 17.20
CA GLU A 143 -18.18 -53.01 16.69
C GLU A 143 -19.24 -52.99 17.80
N ASP A 144 -18.95 -53.58 18.96
CA ASP A 144 -19.84 -53.62 20.13
C ASP A 144 -19.56 -52.51 21.16
N ASP A 145 -18.49 -51.73 21.02
CA ASP A 145 -18.12 -50.68 21.99
C ASP A 145 -19.04 -49.45 21.87
N ILE A 146 -19.40 -48.84 23.00
CA ILE A 146 -20.16 -47.55 23.01
C ILE A 146 -19.32 -46.43 22.39
N ILE A 147 -18.03 -46.39 22.70
CA ILE A 147 -17.08 -45.42 22.15
C ILE A 147 -16.67 -45.93 20.77
N LYS A 148 -17.12 -45.26 19.71
CA LYS A 148 -16.74 -45.61 18.34
C LYS A 148 -15.43 -44.97 17.94
N LYS A 149 -15.24 -43.70 18.26
CA LYS A 149 -14.02 -42.98 17.91
C LYS A 149 -13.71 -41.85 18.88
N ILE A 150 -12.45 -41.68 19.25
CA ILE A 150 -11.93 -40.48 19.90
C ILE A 150 -10.77 -39.96 19.06
N GLU A 151 -10.85 -38.73 18.59
CA GLU A 151 -9.81 -38.07 17.81
C GLU A 151 -9.26 -36.87 18.61
N LEU A 152 -7.94 -36.71 18.67
CA LEU A 152 -7.25 -35.56 19.26
C LEU A 152 -6.33 -34.92 18.23
N GLY A 153 -6.24 -33.59 18.25
CA GLY A 153 -5.48 -32.79 17.30
C GLY A 153 -6.34 -32.41 16.09
N ASN A 154 -5.91 -32.67 14.86
CA ASN A 154 -6.66 -32.34 13.65
C ASN A 154 -7.92 -33.22 13.53
N VAL A 155 -9.09 -32.59 13.66
CA VAL A 155 -10.40 -33.22 13.60
C VAL A 155 -11.30 -32.51 12.59
N SER A 156 -12.39 -33.17 12.19
CA SER A 156 -13.43 -32.59 11.34
C SER A 156 -14.80 -33.01 11.83
N LEU A 157 -15.80 -32.14 11.64
CA LEU A 157 -17.19 -32.40 11.96
C LEU A 157 -18.05 -32.25 10.70
N PRO A 158 -17.99 -33.16 9.73
CA PRO A 158 -18.94 -33.15 8.62
C PRO A 158 -20.37 -33.38 9.16
N LEU A 159 -21.32 -32.56 8.69
CA LEU A 159 -22.73 -32.65 9.06
C LEU A 159 -23.57 -32.96 7.81
N ASN A 160 -24.62 -33.75 7.99
CA ASN A 160 -25.57 -34.10 6.94
C ASN A 160 -26.70 -33.06 6.87
N SER A 161 -26.34 -31.79 6.73
CA SER A 161 -27.28 -30.66 6.60
C SER A 161 -26.80 -29.70 5.54
N SER A 162 -27.73 -29.21 4.73
CA SER A 162 -27.53 -28.11 3.78
C SER A 162 -27.59 -26.72 4.43
N LEU A 163 -28.36 -26.57 5.52
CA LEU A 163 -28.47 -25.31 6.27
C LEU A 163 -27.35 -25.10 7.30
N ILE A 164 -26.80 -26.18 7.86
CA ILE A 164 -25.72 -26.15 8.84
C ILE A 164 -24.49 -26.85 8.27
N SER A 165 -23.53 -26.05 7.80
CA SER A 165 -22.24 -26.55 7.35
C SER A 165 -21.35 -26.88 8.54
N GLY A 166 -20.87 -28.12 8.58
CA GLY A 166 -19.85 -28.55 9.55
C GLY A 166 -18.44 -28.12 9.15
N ALA A 167 -17.59 -27.82 10.13
CA ALA A 167 -16.21 -27.39 9.89
C ALA A 167 -15.27 -28.59 9.57
N GLN A 168 -14.42 -28.45 8.56
CA GLN A 168 -13.50 -29.51 8.13
C GLN A 168 -12.10 -29.41 8.74
N SER A 169 -11.62 -28.20 9.04
CA SER A 169 -10.29 -27.95 9.60
C SER A 169 -10.35 -27.44 11.04
N LEU A 170 -10.33 -28.37 12.00
CA LEU A 170 -10.39 -28.09 13.43
C LEU A 170 -9.17 -28.68 14.15
N PHE A 171 -8.68 -28.03 15.19
CA PHE A 171 -7.65 -28.57 16.10
C PHE A 171 -8.22 -28.71 17.52
N GLY A 172 -8.46 -29.93 17.97
CA GLY A 172 -9.03 -30.18 19.29
C GLY A 172 -9.40 -31.64 19.53
N VAL A 173 -10.54 -31.86 20.18
CA VAL A 173 -11.02 -33.18 20.60
C VAL A 173 -12.35 -33.47 19.93
N LYS A 174 -12.49 -34.66 19.36
CA LYS A 174 -13.75 -35.19 18.84
C LYS A 174 -14.03 -36.55 19.44
N GLY A 175 -15.27 -36.77 19.87
CA GLY A 175 -15.77 -38.05 20.36
C GLY A 175 -16.98 -38.50 19.56
N GLN A 176 -17.04 -39.78 19.21
CA GLN A 176 -18.19 -40.44 18.59
C GLN A 176 -18.64 -41.60 19.47
N PHE A 177 -19.90 -41.57 19.86
CA PHE A 177 -20.53 -42.55 20.75
C PHE A 177 -21.78 -43.12 20.08
N GLN A 178 -21.96 -44.44 20.17
CA GLN A 178 -23.14 -45.14 19.65
C GLN A 178 -23.92 -45.76 20.80
N PHE A 179 -25.18 -45.34 20.97
CA PHE A 179 -26.13 -45.87 21.93
C PHE A 179 -27.29 -46.53 21.18
N GLY A 180 -27.13 -47.81 20.81
CA GLY A 180 -28.12 -48.52 19.99
C GLY A 180 -28.25 -47.89 18.61
N LYS A 181 -29.38 -47.22 18.34
CA LYS A 181 -29.63 -46.49 17.08
C LYS A 181 -29.31 -44.99 17.12
N LEU A 182 -28.88 -44.49 18.27
CA LEU A 182 -28.48 -43.09 18.45
C LEU A 182 -26.96 -42.97 18.31
N ARG A 183 -26.50 -42.16 17.37
CA ARG A 183 -25.09 -41.79 17.21
C ARG A 183 -24.88 -40.35 17.68
N LEU A 184 -24.07 -40.17 18.71
CA LEU A 184 -23.72 -38.86 19.26
C LEU A 184 -22.28 -38.52 18.87
N THR A 185 -22.08 -37.39 18.19
CA THR A 185 -20.77 -36.84 17.85
C THR A 185 -20.58 -35.51 18.55
N GLY A 186 -19.55 -35.38 19.38
CA GLY A 186 -19.18 -34.14 20.05
C GLY A 186 -17.81 -33.66 19.61
N VAL A 187 -17.63 -32.35 19.47
CA VAL A 187 -16.36 -31.70 19.14
C VAL A 187 -16.14 -30.48 20.03
N PHE A 188 -14.92 -30.34 20.53
CA PHE A 188 -14.42 -29.15 21.20
C PHE A 188 -13.05 -28.82 20.61
N SER A 189 -12.94 -27.71 19.90
CA SER A 189 -11.75 -27.43 19.09
C SER A 189 -11.55 -25.95 18.83
N GLU A 190 -10.35 -25.59 18.42
CA GLU A 190 -10.07 -24.35 17.75
C GLU A 190 -10.30 -24.51 16.24
N GLN A 191 -11.09 -23.62 15.64
CA GLN A 191 -11.31 -23.59 14.20
C GLN A 191 -10.20 -22.77 13.54
N ARG A 192 -9.49 -23.36 12.57
CA ARG A 192 -8.34 -22.75 11.90
C ARG A 192 -8.65 -22.26 10.47
N SER A 193 -9.87 -22.47 9.99
CA SER A 193 -10.31 -22.10 8.64
C SER A 193 -11.56 -21.23 8.68
N GLN A 194 -11.77 -20.41 7.64
CA GLN A 194 -12.98 -19.62 7.46
C GLN A 194 -13.65 -20.01 6.13
N SER A 195 -14.96 -20.27 6.14
CA SER A 195 -15.70 -20.50 4.90
C SER A 195 -15.86 -19.19 4.13
N SER A 196 -15.61 -19.23 2.82
CA SER A 196 -15.78 -18.13 1.89
C SER A 196 -16.59 -18.59 0.67
N SER A 197 -17.26 -17.66 0.01
CA SER A 197 -18.12 -17.94 -1.14
C SER A 197 -17.97 -16.87 -2.20
N ILE A 198 -17.90 -17.27 -3.46
CA ILE A 198 -17.81 -16.37 -4.63
C ILE A 198 -18.88 -16.77 -5.64
N ASN A 199 -19.63 -15.79 -6.12
CA ASN A 199 -20.60 -15.96 -7.21
C ASN A 199 -20.03 -15.34 -8.48
N VAL A 200 -20.04 -16.10 -9.58
CA VAL A 200 -19.56 -15.69 -10.91
C VAL A 200 -20.64 -15.93 -11.95
N GLN A 201 -20.84 -15.01 -12.88
CA GLN A 201 -21.83 -15.17 -13.95
C GLN A 201 -21.21 -14.97 -15.33
N GLY A 202 -21.26 -16.00 -16.18
CA GLY A 202 -20.78 -15.93 -17.57
C GLY A 202 -19.25 -15.98 -17.75
N GLY A 203 -18.53 -16.68 -16.87
CA GLY A 203 -17.09 -16.94 -17.04
C GLY A 203 -16.15 -15.76 -16.77
N ALA A 204 -16.67 -14.62 -16.29
CA ALA A 204 -15.87 -13.53 -15.75
C ALA A 204 -16.53 -13.02 -14.48
N THR A 205 -15.74 -12.71 -13.46
CA THR A 205 -16.25 -12.12 -12.22
C THR A 205 -16.72 -10.70 -12.53
N THR A 206 -18.01 -10.45 -12.34
CA THR A 206 -18.54 -9.09 -12.32
C THR A 206 -18.03 -8.43 -11.04
N THR A 207 -17.32 -7.32 -11.18
CA THR A 207 -16.82 -6.54 -10.05
C THR A 207 -17.63 -5.27 -9.93
N ASP A 208 -18.22 -5.06 -8.76
CA ASP A 208 -18.87 -3.82 -8.40
C ASP A 208 -17.80 -2.77 -8.07
N PHE A 209 -18.04 -1.53 -8.46
CA PHE A 209 -17.21 -0.40 -8.07
C PHE A 209 -18.07 0.77 -7.59
N GLU A 210 -17.52 1.51 -6.63
CA GLU A 210 -18.08 2.75 -6.11
C GLU A 210 -16.93 3.73 -5.91
N ILE A 211 -17.00 4.88 -6.58
CA ILE A 211 -15.94 5.91 -6.59
C ILE A 211 -16.61 7.25 -6.30
N ASN A 212 -16.13 7.99 -5.30
CA ASN A 212 -16.64 9.33 -5.01
C ASN A 212 -16.09 10.35 -6.03
N ALA A 213 -16.81 11.46 -6.24
CA ALA A 213 -16.39 12.48 -7.21
C ALA A 213 -15.03 13.12 -6.89
N ASP A 214 -14.63 13.18 -5.62
CA ASP A 214 -13.31 13.67 -5.19
C ASP A 214 -12.15 12.71 -5.50
N GLN A 215 -12.44 11.45 -5.82
CA GLN A 215 -11.45 10.39 -6.07
C GLN A 215 -10.98 10.34 -7.54
N TYR A 216 -10.87 11.48 -8.19
CA TYR A 216 -10.27 11.59 -9.53
C TYR A 216 -8.76 11.28 -9.49
N GLU A 217 -8.18 10.91 -10.64
CA GLU A 217 -6.73 10.65 -10.76
C GLU A 217 -5.89 11.93 -10.75
N ALA A 218 -5.63 12.44 -9.55
CA ALA A 218 -4.79 13.62 -9.31
C ALA A 218 -3.33 13.41 -9.77
N ASN A 219 -2.68 14.51 -10.20
CA ASN A 219 -1.28 14.58 -10.58
C ASN A 219 -0.81 13.62 -11.70
N LYS A 220 -1.72 13.08 -12.52
CA LYS A 220 -1.41 12.15 -13.63
C LYS A 220 -1.76 12.65 -15.02
N HIS A 221 -2.83 13.43 -15.14
CA HIS A 221 -3.44 13.78 -16.42
C HIS A 221 -3.38 15.29 -16.64
N TYR A 222 -2.80 15.71 -17.77
CA TYR A 222 -2.59 17.13 -18.05
C TYR A 222 -2.84 17.46 -19.51
N PHE A 223 -3.60 18.52 -19.77
CA PHE A 223 -3.65 19.14 -21.09
C PHE A 223 -2.29 19.72 -21.45
N LEU A 224 -1.91 19.64 -22.72
CA LEU A 224 -0.63 20.17 -23.21
C LEU A 224 -0.60 21.71 -23.27
N SER A 225 -1.76 22.37 -23.34
CA SER A 225 -1.93 23.82 -23.42
C SER A 225 -3.38 24.20 -23.15
N GLN A 226 -3.63 25.46 -22.80
CA GLN A 226 -4.98 25.99 -22.60
C GLN A 226 -5.84 25.84 -23.85
N TYR A 227 -5.24 25.89 -25.05
CA TYR A 227 -5.97 25.64 -26.29
C TYR A 227 -6.69 24.29 -26.28
N PHE A 228 -6.03 23.22 -25.85
CA PHE A 228 -6.61 21.88 -25.84
C PHE A 228 -7.69 21.76 -24.77
N ARG A 229 -7.45 22.33 -23.59
CA ARG A 229 -8.42 22.41 -22.51
C ARG A 229 -9.70 23.13 -22.96
N ASP A 230 -9.57 24.37 -23.42
CA ASP A 230 -10.71 25.24 -23.76
C ASP A 230 -11.57 24.69 -24.90
N ASN A 231 -10.98 23.86 -25.77
CA ASN A 231 -11.70 23.23 -26.88
C ASN A 231 -12.10 21.77 -26.61
N TYR A 232 -11.75 21.19 -25.46
CA TYR A 232 -11.99 19.78 -25.15
C TYR A 232 -13.47 19.37 -25.32
N GLU A 233 -14.39 20.11 -24.69
CA GLU A 233 -15.83 19.83 -24.78
C GLU A 233 -16.37 20.03 -26.20
N SER A 234 -15.82 21.03 -26.92
CA SER A 234 -16.19 21.32 -28.31
C SER A 234 -15.74 20.20 -29.26
N PHE A 235 -14.52 19.69 -29.09
CA PHE A 235 -13.98 18.57 -29.86
C PHE A 235 -14.76 17.27 -29.64
N LEU A 236 -15.44 17.14 -28.50
CA LEU A 236 -16.30 16.01 -28.15
C LEU A 236 -17.80 16.30 -28.34
N SER A 237 -18.16 17.43 -28.94
CA SER A 237 -19.57 17.78 -29.17
C SER A 237 -20.29 16.84 -30.14
N GLN A 238 -19.56 16.05 -30.95
CA GLN A 238 -20.12 15.11 -31.93
C GLN A 238 -19.63 13.67 -31.71
N MET A 239 -19.50 13.23 -30.44
CA MET A 239 -19.20 11.83 -30.11
C MET A 239 -20.07 10.87 -30.95
N PRO A 240 -19.52 9.73 -31.42
CA PRO A 240 -18.19 9.19 -31.13
C PRO A 240 -17.04 9.81 -31.96
N LEU A 241 -17.30 10.79 -32.84
CA LEU A 241 -16.27 11.43 -33.65
C LEU A 241 -15.61 12.59 -32.90
N ILE A 242 -14.27 12.59 -32.85
CA ILE A 242 -13.48 13.73 -32.36
C ILE A 242 -13.29 14.74 -33.49
N ILE A 243 -13.83 15.95 -33.34
CA ILE A 243 -13.79 17.00 -34.38
C ILE A 243 -12.60 17.97 -34.21
N SER A 244 -11.51 17.51 -33.61
CA SER A 244 -10.29 18.31 -33.46
C SER A 244 -9.58 18.51 -34.81
N PRO A 245 -9.18 19.75 -35.16
CA PRO A 245 -8.39 20.03 -36.35
C PRO A 245 -6.88 19.73 -36.18
N VAL A 246 -6.49 19.23 -35.00
CA VAL A 246 -5.09 19.03 -34.60
C VAL A 246 -4.76 17.54 -34.60
N GLN A 247 -3.56 17.22 -35.09
CA GLN A 247 -2.92 15.92 -34.91
C GLN A 247 -1.51 16.11 -34.37
N ILE A 248 -1.28 15.72 -33.11
CA ILE A 248 0.04 15.75 -32.47
C ILE A 248 0.92 14.65 -33.06
N THR A 249 2.13 15.04 -33.44
CA THR A 249 3.11 14.17 -34.11
C THR A 249 4.27 13.78 -33.21
N LYS A 250 4.60 14.62 -32.22
CA LYS A 250 5.74 14.41 -31.32
C LYS A 250 5.51 15.10 -29.98
N VAL A 251 5.85 14.42 -28.90
CA VAL A 251 5.86 14.94 -27.53
C VAL A 251 7.15 14.49 -26.84
N GLU A 252 7.78 15.39 -26.09
CA GLU A 252 8.84 15.09 -25.13
C GLU A 252 8.40 15.61 -23.77
N VAL A 253 8.42 14.74 -22.77
CA VAL A 253 8.01 15.06 -21.40
C VAL A 253 9.25 15.04 -20.51
N TRP A 254 9.40 16.07 -19.69
CA TRP A 254 10.52 16.29 -18.79
C TRP A 254 10.00 16.42 -17.36
N VAL A 255 10.66 15.73 -16.43
CA VAL A 255 10.33 15.77 -15.00
C VAL A 255 11.57 16.02 -14.15
N THR A 256 11.37 16.47 -12.90
CA THR A 256 12.43 16.53 -11.89
C THR A 256 13.09 15.16 -11.73
N ASN A 257 14.42 15.12 -11.64
CA ASN A 257 15.17 13.89 -11.55
C ASN A 257 15.38 13.46 -10.08
N THR A 258 14.41 12.75 -9.54
CA THR A 258 14.46 12.23 -8.15
C THR A 258 15.28 10.94 -8.00
N ARG A 259 15.66 10.29 -9.11
CA ARG A 259 16.31 8.97 -9.13
C ARG A 259 17.80 9.02 -9.46
N SER A 260 18.39 10.21 -9.47
CA SER A 260 19.79 10.45 -9.85
C SER A 260 20.17 9.79 -11.19
N GLU A 261 19.24 9.77 -12.15
CA GLU A 261 19.47 9.19 -13.47
C GLU A 261 20.47 10.06 -14.23
N THR A 262 21.47 9.44 -14.86
CA THR A 262 22.56 10.18 -15.54
C THR A 262 22.43 10.18 -17.06
N GLU A 263 21.53 9.37 -17.62
CA GLU A 263 21.32 9.24 -19.05
C GLU A 263 20.13 10.10 -19.52
N ASN A 264 20.25 10.68 -20.73
CA ASN A 264 19.21 11.49 -21.38
C ASN A 264 18.66 12.65 -20.53
N THR A 265 19.48 13.20 -19.63
CA THR A 265 19.13 14.37 -18.83
C THR A 265 19.49 15.67 -19.53
N ARG A 266 18.73 16.73 -19.24
CA ARG A 266 18.97 18.08 -19.76
C ARG A 266 18.66 19.13 -18.72
N ASN A 267 19.40 20.23 -18.74
CA ASN A 267 18.93 21.44 -18.09
C ASN A 267 17.75 22.01 -18.86
N ILE A 268 16.68 22.39 -18.16
CA ILE A 268 15.48 22.98 -18.76
C ILE A 268 15.11 24.28 -18.04
N VAL A 269 14.53 25.21 -18.78
CA VAL A 269 13.77 26.36 -18.25
C VAL A 269 12.35 26.22 -18.76
N ALA A 270 11.43 25.91 -17.86
CA ALA A 270 10.04 25.66 -18.17
C ALA A 270 9.20 26.91 -17.87
N PHE A 271 8.41 27.37 -18.83
CA PHE A 271 7.55 28.56 -18.68
C PHE A 271 6.07 28.19 -18.76
N MET A 272 5.24 28.80 -17.92
CA MET A 272 3.78 28.59 -17.94
C MET A 272 3.16 29.06 -19.26
N ASP A 273 3.43 30.31 -19.63
CA ASP A 273 2.79 30.98 -20.77
C ASP A 273 3.42 30.61 -22.12
N LEU A 274 4.44 29.74 -22.18
CA LEU A 274 5.08 29.39 -23.45
C LEU A 274 4.06 28.81 -24.44
N GLY A 275 4.04 29.41 -25.63
CA GLY A 275 3.17 29.03 -26.74
C GLY A 275 1.70 29.46 -26.59
N GLU A 276 1.30 30.02 -25.45
CA GLU A 276 -0.06 30.49 -25.21
C GLU A 276 -0.39 31.78 -25.98
N LYS A 277 -1.67 31.99 -26.25
CA LYS A 277 -2.20 33.24 -26.83
C LYS A 277 -2.52 34.25 -25.72
N ASP A 278 -2.60 35.53 -26.07
CA ASP A 278 -3.10 36.55 -25.16
C ASP A 278 -4.59 36.30 -24.83
N GLY A 279 -4.93 36.31 -23.54
CA GLY A 279 -6.28 36.02 -23.03
C GLY A 279 -6.26 35.38 -21.64
N SER A 280 -7.44 34.95 -21.16
CA SER A 280 -7.62 34.43 -19.78
C SER A 280 -6.77 33.21 -19.43
N GLY A 281 -6.32 32.43 -20.42
CA GLY A 281 -5.45 31.27 -20.21
C GLY A 281 -3.97 31.61 -19.96
N ALA A 282 -3.56 32.86 -20.18
CA ALA A 282 -2.18 33.31 -19.97
C ALA A 282 -2.04 34.15 -18.70
N TYR A 283 -1.04 33.84 -17.89
CA TYR A 283 -0.75 34.53 -16.63
C TYR A 283 -0.39 36.01 -16.87
N ARG A 284 0.45 36.32 -17.86
CA ARG A 284 0.80 37.71 -18.25
C ARG A 284 -0.08 38.27 -19.37
N SER A 285 -1.36 37.89 -19.45
CA SER A 285 -2.25 38.46 -20.47
C SER A 285 -2.29 40.00 -20.40
N THR A 286 -2.48 40.66 -21.55
CA THR A 286 -2.56 42.13 -21.62
C THR A 286 -3.68 42.65 -20.74
N SER A 287 -4.77 41.89 -20.60
CA SER A 287 -5.91 42.20 -19.71
C SER A 287 -5.58 42.09 -18.22
N ALA A 288 -4.62 41.25 -17.83
CA ALA A 288 -4.24 41.09 -16.42
C ALA A 288 -3.45 42.30 -15.89
N ASN A 289 -2.88 43.13 -16.78
CA ASN A 289 -2.16 44.37 -16.45
C ASN A 289 -1.10 44.19 -15.34
N ARG A 290 -0.37 43.08 -15.38
CA ARG A 290 0.66 42.75 -14.39
C ARG A 290 1.97 43.51 -14.67
N PRO A 291 2.69 43.97 -13.63
CA PRO A 291 3.98 44.63 -13.81
C PRO A 291 5.04 43.65 -14.37
N GLY A 292 6.04 44.18 -15.08
CA GLY A 292 7.17 43.41 -15.61
C GLY A 292 7.23 43.38 -17.14
N TYR A 293 7.93 42.38 -17.69
CA TYR A 293 8.14 42.25 -19.13
C TYR A 293 6.84 41.91 -19.88
N ASP A 294 6.53 42.68 -20.92
CA ASP A 294 5.38 42.43 -21.81
C ASP A 294 5.72 41.31 -22.81
N ILE A 295 5.04 40.16 -22.69
CA ILE A 295 5.23 39.01 -23.56
C ILE A 295 4.30 39.00 -24.79
N PHE A 296 3.25 39.83 -24.83
CA PHE A 296 2.22 39.81 -25.87
C PHE A 296 2.18 41.07 -26.75
N GLY A 297 3.12 42.00 -26.57
CA GLY A 297 3.19 43.29 -27.27
C GLY A 297 2.94 43.26 -28.79
N ARG A 298 2.83 44.45 -29.41
CA ARG A 298 2.25 44.71 -30.76
C ARG A 298 2.72 43.87 -31.98
N PHE A 299 3.74 43.02 -31.86
CA PHE A 299 4.35 42.27 -32.97
C PHE A 299 4.10 40.76 -32.95
N PHE A 300 3.31 40.22 -32.02
CA PHE A 300 2.96 38.79 -31.97
C PHE A 300 1.54 38.56 -32.53
N PRO A 301 1.38 38.21 -33.82
CA PRO A 301 0.06 38.01 -34.40
C PRO A 301 -0.58 36.74 -33.86
N TYR A 302 -1.84 36.84 -33.44
CA TYR A 302 -2.68 35.71 -33.07
C TYR A 302 -2.72 34.66 -34.19
N ARG A 303 -2.26 33.42 -33.92
CA ARG A 303 -2.22 32.33 -34.91
C ARG A 303 -3.27 31.24 -34.70
N GLY A 304 -4.23 31.43 -33.80
CA GLY A 304 -5.32 30.48 -33.53
C GLY A 304 -4.92 29.23 -32.74
N PHE A 305 -3.71 28.71 -32.97
CA PHE A 305 -3.16 27.49 -32.38
C PHE A 305 -1.96 27.79 -31.47
N PRO A 306 -1.67 26.93 -30.47
CA PRO A 306 -0.51 27.12 -29.61
C PRO A 306 0.80 26.94 -30.40
N ASP A 307 1.71 27.90 -30.27
CA ASP A 307 2.96 27.96 -31.04
C ASP A 307 3.95 28.89 -30.35
N ASN A 308 5.24 28.54 -30.36
CA ASN A 308 6.33 29.37 -29.82
C ASN A 308 6.22 30.84 -30.26
N ARG A 309 5.80 31.09 -31.50
CA ARG A 309 5.71 32.44 -32.09
C ARG A 309 4.54 33.28 -31.57
N ASN A 310 3.68 32.76 -30.69
CA ASN A 310 2.53 33.49 -30.16
C ASN A 310 2.90 34.56 -29.14
N ASN A 311 4.09 34.48 -28.52
CA ASN A 311 4.55 35.44 -27.54
C ASN A 311 6.08 35.56 -27.51
N ALA A 312 6.60 36.50 -26.71
CA ALA A 312 8.02 36.78 -26.59
C ALA A 312 8.84 35.68 -25.89
N LEU A 313 8.17 34.63 -25.37
CA LEU A 313 8.84 33.45 -24.80
C LEU A 313 9.30 32.46 -25.88
N ASN A 314 9.01 32.73 -27.16
CA ASN A 314 9.62 32.04 -28.29
C ASN A 314 11.13 31.85 -28.07
N PRO A 315 11.68 30.62 -28.06
CA PRO A 315 13.07 30.36 -27.69
C PRO A 315 14.10 31.23 -28.44
N GLU A 316 13.91 31.47 -29.74
CA GLU A 316 14.79 32.34 -30.55
C GLU A 316 14.75 33.82 -30.10
N ALA A 317 13.56 34.34 -29.82
CA ALA A 317 13.40 35.72 -29.35
C ALA A 317 13.86 35.87 -27.89
N LEU A 318 13.57 34.86 -27.07
CA LEU A 318 13.92 34.82 -25.66
C LEU A 318 15.44 34.81 -25.48
N GLU A 319 16.17 34.00 -26.24
CA GLU A 319 17.63 33.97 -26.22
C GLU A 319 18.25 35.32 -26.64
N LYS A 320 17.67 35.97 -27.65
CA LYS A 320 18.13 37.30 -28.09
C LYS A 320 17.92 38.39 -27.03
N ASN A 321 16.78 38.35 -26.34
CA ASN A 321 16.42 39.36 -25.34
C ASN A 321 17.08 39.07 -23.98
N PHE A 322 17.26 37.80 -23.65
CA PHE A 322 17.80 37.29 -22.39
C PHE A 322 18.82 36.17 -22.64
N PRO A 323 20.05 36.50 -23.08
CA PRO A 323 21.07 35.48 -23.37
C PRO A 323 21.40 34.57 -22.19
N GLY A 324 21.16 35.03 -20.95
CA GLY A 324 21.36 34.26 -19.72
C GLY A 324 20.41 33.06 -19.58
N VAL A 325 19.31 32.97 -20.33
CA VAL A 325 18.35 31.84 -20.24
C VAL A 325 18.97 30.52 -20.68
N ARG A 326 20.02 30.54 -21.52
CA ARG A 326 20.72 29.33 -21.97
C ARG A 326 21.69 28.75 -20.94
N ASP A 327 22.03 29.49 -19.89
CA ASP A 327 22.94 29.07 -18.83
C ASP A 327 22.17 28.97 -17.51
N ILE A 328 22.03 27.76 -16.98
CA ILE A 328 21.23 27.48 -15.77
C ILE A 328 21.61 28.38 -14.59
N SER A 329 22.90 28.74 -14.45
CA SER A 329 23.36 29.59 -13.34
C SER A 329 22.96 31.06 -13.47
N ARG A 330 22.50 31.48 -14.65
CA ARG A 330 22.18 32.88 -14.98
C ARG A 330 20.70 33.13 -15.22
N VAL A 331 19.87 32.08 -15.28
CA VAL A 331 18.44 32.17 -15.57
C VAL A 331 17.75 33.11 -14.57
N ASN A 332 17.94 32.85 -13.27
CA ASN A 332 17.29 33.63 -12.22
C ASN A 332 17.68 35.11 -12.27
N THR A 333 18.96 35.45 -12.41
CA THR A 333 19.38 36.84 -12.57
C THR A 333 18.81 37.49 -13.84
N ALA A 334 18.78 36.74 -14.96
CA ALA A 334 18.31 37.25 -16.24
C ALA A 334 16.80 37.53 -16.27
N LEU A 335 16.00 36.67 -15.64
CA LEU A 335 14.53 36.75 -15.66
C LEU A 335 13.98 37.60 -14.49
N ASN A 336 14.50 37.45 -13.28
CA ASN A 336 14.01 38.21 -12.11
C ASN A 336 14.27 39.73 -12.27
N SER A 337 15.38 40.12 -12.91
CA SER A 337 15.66 41.53 -13.22
C SER A 337 14.63 42.19 -14.17
N ARG A 338 13.75 41.38 -14.77
CA ARG A 338 12.67 41.80 -15.67
C ARG A 338 11.29 41.58 -15.08
N GLY A 339 11.23 41.21 -13.80
CA GLY A 339 10.02 41.04 -13.02
C GLY A 339 9.30 39.72 -13.26
N PHE A 340 9.95 38.71 -13.84
CA PHE A 340 9.42 37.34 -13.85
C PHE A 340 9.57 36.69 -12.46
N GLU A 341 8.58 35.91 -12.03
CA GLU A 341 8.60 35.20 -10.76
C GLU A 341 8.96 33.71 -10.96
N GLU A 342 10.04 33.26 -10.30
CA GLU A 342 10.42 31.85 -10.22
C GLU A 342 9.35 31.04 -9.48
N THR A 343 9.20 29.75 -9.82
CA THR A 343 8.19 28.80 -9.33
C THR A 343 6.74 29.10 -9.72
N LEU A 344 6.41 30.34 -10.08
CA LEU A 344 5.09 30.70 -10.59
C LEU A 344 5.08 30.77 -12.11
N GLU A 345 5.88 31.66 -12.70
CA GLU A 345 5.85 31.91 -14.15
C GLU A 345 6.83 31.04 -14.92
N TYR A 346 7.97 30.75 -14.29
CA TYR A 346 8.97 29.86 -14.82
C TYR A 346 9.62 29.03 -13.70
N VAL A 347 10.21 27.91 -14.06
CA VAL A 347 11.07 27.12 -13.17
C VAL A 347 12.27 26.64 -13.94
N GLN A 348 13.41 26.61 -13.27
CA GLN A 348 14.62 25.99 -13.80
C GLN A 348 14.82 24.62 -13.17
N VAL A 349 15.17 23.62 -13.97
CA VAL A 349 15.46 22.28 -13.46
C VAL A 349 16.77 21.81 -14.07
N ALA A 350 17.77 21.64 -13.21
CA ALA A 350 19.05 21.05 -13.58
C ALA A 350 18.89 19.53 -13.75
N ASN A 351 19.54 18.96 -14.77
CA ASN A 351 19.51 17.51 -15.03
C ASN A 351 18.09 16.89 -15.06
N ALA A 352 17.10 17.62 -15.57
CA ALA A 352 15.74 17.11 -15.74
C ALA A 352 15.73 15.83 -16.58
N ARG A 353 14.91 14.88 -16.16
CA ARG A 353 14.83 13.56 -16.79
C ARG A 353 13.78 13.57 -17.90
N LYS A 354 14.16 13.08 -19.08
CA LYS A 354 13.20 12.80 -20.16
C LYS A 354 12.44 11.51 -19.87
N LEU A 355 11.12 11.57 -19.80
CA LEU A 355 10.30 10.36 -19.68
C LEU A 355 10.37 9.52 -20.95
N ARG A 356 10.46 8.20 -20.78
CA ARG A 356 10.39 7.27 -21.90
C ARG A 356 8.96 7.18 -22.42
N PRO A 357 8.75 6.83 -23.71
CA PRO A 357 7.41 6.64 -24.26
C PRO A 357 6.55 5.57 -23.55
N THR A 358 7.16 4.70 -22.73
CA THR A 358 6.44 3.70 -21.92
C THR A 358 5.96 4.24 -20.57
N GLU A 359 6.41 5.43 -20.16
CA GLU A 359 6.09 6.05 -18.86
C GLU A 359 4.93 7.06 -18.97
N TYR A 360 4.45 7.33 -20.18
CA TYR A 360 3.28 8.17 -20.41
C TYR A 360 2.60 7.79 -21.73
N ASN A 361 1.30 8.08 -21.81
CA ASN A 361 0.53 8.07 -23.05
C ASN A 361 0.04 9.49 -23.35
N TYR A 362 -0.36 9.75 -24.58
CA TYR A 362 -0.98 11.02 -24.95
C TYR A 362 -2.10 10.82 -25.97
N ASP A 363 -3.10 11.69 -25.94
CA ASP A 363 -4.14 11.72 -26.98
C ASP A 363 -3.73 12.69 -28.08
N PRO A 364 -3.56 12.22 -29.33
CA PRO A 364 -3.03 13.06 -30.39
C PRO A 364 -4.02 14.09 -30.94
N GLN A 365 -5.33 13.94 -30.68
CA GLN A 365 -6.37 14.85 -31.18
C GLN A 365 -6.87 15.80 -30.08
N LEU A 366 -7.06 15.29 -28.86
CA LEU A 366 -7.54 16.04 -27.70
C LEU A 366 -6.42 16.74 -26.94
N GLY A 367 -5.17 16.34 -27.15
CA GLY A 367 -3.98 17.07 -26.67
C GLY A 367 -3.80 17.10 -25.17
N TYR A 368 -3.87 15.93 -24.53
CA TYR A 368 -3.49 15.72 -23.14
C TYR A 368 -2.51 14.54 -23.01
N ILE A 369 -1.74 14.54 -21.93
CA ILE A 369 -0.85 13.45 -21.54
C ILE A 369 -1.39 12.75 -20.30
N SER A 370 -1.08 11.47 -20.17
CA SER A 370 -1.45 10.62 -19.05
C SER A 370 -0.23 9.84 -18.59
N LEU A 371 0.28 10.18 -17.41
CA LEU A 371 1.45 9.53 -16.81
C LEU A 371 1.07 8.15 -16.25
N THR A 372 2.00 7.21 -16.27
CA THR A 372 1.77 5.88 -15.68
C THR A 372 1.78 5.92 -14.14
N SER A 373 2.54 6.84 -13.56
CA SER A 373 2.63 7.11 -12.13
C SER A 373 2.25 8.56 -11.83
N ALA A 374 1.61 8.80 -10.68
CA ALA A 374 1.38 10.16 -10.22
C ALA A 374 2.72 10.82 -9.89
N LEU A 375 2.82 12.11 -10.18
CA LEU A 375 3.97 12.92 -9.77
C LEU A 375 3.84 13.31 -8.29
N ASN A 376 4.97 13.46 -7.63
CA ASN A 376 5.01 14.05 -6.29
C ASN A 376 4.68 15.55 -6.38
N GLN A 377 4.29 16.12 -5.24
CA GLN A 377 3.83 17.51 -5.18
C GLN A 377 4.95 18.51 -5.50
N ASP A 378 6.19 18.17 -5.17
CA ASP A 378 7.42 18.93 -5.39
C ASP A 378 8.08 18.70 -6.77
N GLU A 379 7.53 17.80 -7.60
CA GLU A 379 8.07 17.55 -8.94
C GLU A 379 7.54 18.55 -9.98
N VAL A 380 8.43 19.01 -10.86
CA VAL A 380 8.08 19.80 -12.04
C VAL A 380 7.67 18.86 -13.17
N LEU A 381 6.63 19.23 -13.92
CA LEU A 381 6.27 18.61 -15.18
C LEU A 381 6.37 19.64 -16.31
N ALA A 382 7.18 19.34 -17.31
CA ALA A 382 7.34 20.17 -18.48
C ALA A 382 7.26 19.36 -19.78
N VAL A 383 6.87 20.02 -20.87
CA VAL A 383 6.69 19.39 -22.17
C VAL A 383 7.22 20.26 -23.31
N ALA A 384 7.68 19.58 -24.35
CA ALA A 384 7.80 20.14 -25.69
C ALA A 384 6.96 19.28 -26.63
N PHE A 385 6.18 19.89 -27.51
CA PHE A 385 5.31 19.15 -28.42
C PHE A 385 5.16 19.83 -29.77
N GLN A 386 4.86 19.02 -30.77
CA GLN A 386 4.68 19.43 -32.16
C GLN A 386 3.46 18.73 -32.73
N PHE A 387 2.69 19.49 -33.50
CA PHE A 387 1.47 19.00 -34.13
C PHE A 387 1.27 19.61 -35.52
N THR A 388 0.35 19.01 -36.26
CA THR A 388 -0.10 19.51 -37.57
C THR A 388 -1.55 19.94 -37.49
N ALA A 389 -1.87 21.09 -38.09
CA ALA A 389 -3.23 21.61 -38.23
C ALA A 389 -3.35 22.35 -39.57
N GLY A 390 -4.37 22.01 -40.36
CA GLY A 390 -4.59 22.64 -41.68
C GLY A 390 -3.37 22.57 -42.63
N GLY A 391 -2.58 21.49 -42.56
CA GLY A 391 -1.38 21.27 -43.37
C GLY A 391 -0.13 22.08 -42.93
N LYS A 392 -0.19 22.80 -41.81
CA LYS A 392 0.95 23.51 -41.23
C LYS A 392 1.40 22.85 -39.93
N THR A 393 2.70 22.91 -39.68
CA THR A 393 3.31 22.43 -38.45
C THR A 393 3.41 23.58 -37.44
N TYR A 394 3.06 23.26 -36.20
CA TYR A 394 3.15 24.14 -35.04
C TYR A 394 3.97 23.43 -33.95
N GLN A 395 4.74 24.20 -33.18
CA GLN A 395 5.62 23.68 -32.14
C GLN A 395 5.60 24.58 -30.92
N VAL A 396 5.58 23.97 -29.75
CA VAL A 396 5.70 24.64 -28.44
C VAL A 396 6.84 23.99 -27.66
N GLY A 397 7.76 24.81 -27.16
CA GLY A 397 9.03 24.37 -26.57
C GLY A 397 10.08 23.98 -27.61
N GLU A 398 11.20 23.49 -27.12
CA GLU A 398 12.32 22.93 -27.87
C GLU A 398 12.49 21.46 -27.55
N PHE A 399 12.70 20.64 -28.59
CA PHE A 399 13.07 19.24 -28.40
C PHE A 399 14.57 19.10 -28.13
N SER A 400 14.98 17.99 -27.53
CA SER A 400 16.39 17.65 -27.35
C SER A 400 17.17 17.48 -28.68
N THR A 401 16.47 17.51 -29.81
CA THR A 401 16.99 17.30 -31.17
C THR A 401 17.00 18.57 -32.02
N ASP A 402 16.56 19.72 -31.48
CA ASP A 402 16.42 20.98 -32.21
C ASP A 402 17.73 21.79 -32.31
N GLY A 403 18.88 21.20 -31.93
CA GLY A 403 20.21 21.79 -32.11
C GLY A 403 20.78 22.53 -30.89
N VAL A 404 20.07 22.57 -29.76
CA VAL A 404 20.61 23.09 -28.48
C VAL A 404 21.45 22.01 -27.81
N SER A 405 22.76 22.22 -27.70
CA SER A 405 23.70 21.24 -27.12
C SER A 405 23.85 21.40 -25.60
N PRO A 406 23.90 20.31 -24.80
CA PRO A 406 24.29 20.39 -23.39
C PRO A 406 25.65 21.09 -23.22
N PRO A 407 25.85 21.92 -22.18
CA PRO A 407 25.00 22.11 -21.01
C PRO A 407 23.90 23.17 -21.17
N GLN A 408 23.67 23.69 -22.39
CA GLN A 408 22.69 24.75 -22.61
C GLN A 408 21.26 24.28 -22.30
N ASN A 409 20.50 25.18 -21.68
CA ASN A 409 19.13 24.92 -21.26
C ASN A 409 18.17 24.83 -22.45
N LEU A 410 17.27 23.85 -22.42
CA LEU A 410 16.10 23.80 -23.29
C LEU A 410 14.99 24.70 -22.74
N VAL A 411 14.32 25.44 -23.62
CA VAL A 411 13.13 26.22 -23.27
C VAL A 411 11.89 25.37 -23.55
N VAL A 412 11.11 25.07 -22.52
CA VAL A 412 9.97 24.15 -22.60
C VAL A 412 8.73 24.72 -21.92
N LYS A 413 7.56 24.13 -22.16
CA LYS A 413 6.31 24.55 -21.53
C LYS A 413 6.13 23.84 -20.20
N MET A 414 5.79 24.59 -19.15
CA MET A 414 5.48 24.05 -17.83
C MET A 414 4.00 23.65 -17.75
N LEU A 415 3.72 22.44 -17.26
CA LEU A 415 2.37 21.95 -16.96
C LEU A 415 2.09 21.87 -15.45
N LYS A 416 3.13 21.61 -14.64
CA LYS A 416 3.08 21.63 -13.18
C LYS A 416 4.38 22.19 -12.62
N SER A 417 4.27 23.05 -11.61
CA SER A 417 5.41 23.59 -10.85
C SER A 417 5.61 22.85 -9.51
N THR A 418 6.68 23.20 -8.80
CA THR A 418 6.97 22.72 -7.44
C THR A 418 6.05 23.36 -6.39
N VAL A 419 5.59 24.59 -6.64
CA VAL A 419 4.65 25.30 -5.77
C VAL A 419 3.24 25.17 -6.33
N LEU A 420 2.32 24.71 -5.50
CA LEU A 420 0.92 24.62 -5.85
C LEU A 420 0.25 26.00 -5.74
N ASN A 421 -0.26 26.51 -6.85
CA ASN A 421 -1.09 27.70 -6.85
C ASN A 421 -2.37 27.45 -7.65
N VAL A 422 -3.49 27.28 -6.93
CA VAL A 422 -4.80 27.00 -7.54
C VAL A 422 -5.36 28.17 -8.37
N ASN A 423 -4.88 29.39 -8.13
CA ASN A 423 -5.28 30.59 -8.87
C ASN A 423 -4.46 30.80 -10.16
N ALA A 424 -3.42 29.99 -10.37
CA ALA A 424 -2.58 30.10 -11.56
C ALA A 424 -3.23 29.33 -12.73
N PRO A 425 -3.19 29.85 -13.97
CA PRO A 425 -3.74 29.14 -15.14
C PRO A 425 -3.18 27.72 -15.33
N MET A 426 -1.97 27.42 -14.82
CA MET A 426 -1.45 26.05 -14.89
C MET A 426 -2.32 25.02 -14.14
N TRP A 427 -3.01 25.43 -13.07
CA TRP A 427 -3.86 24.54 -12.27
C TRP A 427 -5.00 23.93 -13.10
N ASP A 428 -5.48 24.71 -14.05
CA ASP A 428 -6.54 24.35 -14.99
C ASP A 428 -6.09 23.32 -16.03
N LEU A 429 -4.78 23.18 -16.27
CA LEU A 429 -4.24 22.17 -17.19
C LEU A 429 -4.32 20.76 -16.61
N MET A 430 -4.37 20.61 -15.28
CA MET A 430 -4.59 19.30 -14.66
C MET A 430 -6.03 18.85 -14.87
N MET A 431 -6.20 17.69 -15.49
CA MET A 431 -7.50 17.09 -15.74
C MET A 431 -8.06 16.47 -14.45
N LYS A 432 -9.28 16.86 -14.08
CA LYS A 432 -9.98 16.42 -12.85
C LYS A 432 -11.26 15.64 -13.18
N ASN A 433 -11.29 15.02 -14.36
CA ASN A 433 -12.46 14.40 -14.97
C ASN A 433 -12.18 12.95 -15.41
N ILE A 434 -11.12 12.33 -14.86
CA ILE A 434 -10.70 10.96 -15.13
C ILE A 434 -10.69 10.15 -13.83
N TYR A 435 -11.36 9.01 -13.83
CA TYR A 435 -11.56 8.14 -12.66
C TYR A 435 -11.07 6.72 -12.95
N SER A 436 -10.27 6.17 -12.04
CA SER A 436 -9.72 4.81 -12.17
C SER A 436 -10.65 3.78 -11.55
N LEU A 437 -10.93 2.70 -12.28
CA LEU A 437 -11.60 1.51 -11.74
C LEU A 437 -10.64 0.57 -10.99
N ASN A 438 -9.35 0.92 -10.94
CA ASN A 438 -8.27 0.10 -10.35
C ASN A 438 -8.21 -1.32 -10.93
N ALA A 439 -8.52 -1.43 -12.23
CA ALA A 439 -8.54 -2.68 -12.97
C ALA A 439 -7.75 -2.54 -14.28
N PHE A 440 -7.66 -3.64 -15.03
CA PHE A 440 -7.08 -3.66 -16.37
C PHE A 440 -8.04 -4.38 -17.30
N GLN A 441 -8.02 -4.01 -18.58
CA GLN A 441 -8.73 -4.71 -19.66
C GLN A 441 -10.23 -4.90 -19.38
N VAL A 442 -10.95 -3.78 -19.36
CA VAL A 442 -12.41 -3.75 -19.18
C VAL A 442 -13.11 -4.07 -20.50
N ASN A 443 -14.04 -5.02 -20.44
CA ASN A 443 -14.91 -5.37 -21.55
C ASN A 443 -16.13 -4.44 -21.62
N ARG A 444 -16.68 -4.27 -22.83
CA ARG A 444 -17.92 -3.50 -23.06
C ARG A 444 -19.13 -4.27 -22.54
N GLU A 445 -19.12 -5.59 -22.67
CA GLU A 445 -20.20 -6.46 -22.24
C GLU A 445 -20.41 -6.34 -20.73
N ASP A 446 -21.67 -6.14 -20.33
CA ASP A 446 -22.09 -5.96 -18.94
C ASP A 446 -21.39 -4.83 -18.16
N PHE A 447 -20.73 -3.90 -18.86
CA PHE A 447 -20.30 -2.65 -18.25
C PHE A 447 -21.54 -1.82 -17.92
N ARG A 448 -21.66 -1.42 -16.65
CA ARG A 448 -22.68 -0.50 -16.16
C ARG A 448 -22.00 0.57 -15.34
N LEU A 449 -22.33 1.82 -15.61
CA LEU A 449 -21.94 2.96 -14.81
C LEU A 449 -23.17 3.84 -14.62
N ASN A 450 -23.44 4.21 -13.38
CA ASN A 450 -24.38 5.25 -13.01
C ASN A 450 -23.64 6.34 -12.25
N ILE A 451 -24.13 7.57 -12.41
CA ILE A 451 -23.77 8.67 -11.53
C ILE A 451 -24.94 8.86 -10.59
N LEU A 452 -24.67 8.81 -9.29
CA LEU A 452 -25.67 8.96 -8.24
C LEU A 452 -25.32 10.18 -7.38
N TYR A 453 -26.34 10.74 -6.74
CA TYR A 453 -26.24 11.81 -5.77
C TYR A 453 -26.77 11.32 -4.42
N ARG A 454 -26.00 11.54 -3.36
CA ARG A 454 -26.36 11.16 -1.99
C ARG A 454 -27.36 12.16 -1.42
N ASP A 455 -28.60 11.72 -1.31
CA ASP A 455 -29.70 12.50 -0.75
C ASP A 455 -29.82 12.25 0.76
N ASP A 456 -29.64 13.30 1.56
CA ASP A 456 -29.66 13.23 3.03
C ASP A 456 -31.06 12.86 3.56
N GLU A 457 -32.13 13.26 2.86
CA GLU A 457 -33.51 12.99 3.29
C GLU A 457 -33.90 11.52 3.09
N ARG A 458 -33.50 10.94 1.96
CA ARG A 458 -33.79 9.54 1.61
C ARG A 458 -32.78 8.56 2.18
N GLY A 459 -31.60 9.02 2.59
CA GLY A 459 -30.49 8.20 3.08
C GLY A 459 -29.92 7.22 2.05
N THR A 460 -30.36 7.28 0.79
CA THR A 460 -29.96 6.38 -0.30
C THR A 460 -29.57 7.20 -1.54
N PRO A 461 -28.46 6.86 -2.22
CA PRO A 461 -28.08 7.55 -3.44
C PRO A 461 -29.09 7.37 -4.58
N VAL A 462 -29.40 8.47 -5.28
CA VAL A 462 -30.37 8.51 -6.38
C VAL A 462 -29.71 8.95 -7.69
N PRO A 463 -30.15 8.47 -8.87
CA PRO A 463 -29.51 8.77 -10.16
C PRO A 463 -29.95 10.10 -10.79
N PHE A 464 -30.61 10.99 -10.04
CA PHE A 464 -31.13 12.30 -10.46
C PHE A 464 -30.99 13.29 -9.29
N LEU A 465 -31.17 14.59 -9.54
CA LEU A 465 -31.18 15.57 -8.45
C LEU A 465 -32.55 15.59 -7.78
N PRO A 466 -32.66 15.49 -6.43
CA PRO A 466 -33.96 15.41 -5.75
C PRO A 466 -34.97 16.53 -6.07
N ASP A 467 -34.45 17.74 -6.30
CA ASP A 467 -35.24 18.95 -6.54
C ASP A 467 -34.68 19.74 -7.75
N GLY A 468 -35.45 20.69 -8.26
CA GLY A 468 -35.05 21.56 -9.36
C GLY A 468 -35.43 21.01 -10.74
N ASN A 469 -34.87 21.60 -11.79
CA ASN A 469 -35.22 21.33 -13.18
C ASN A 469 -34.66 20.00 -13.75
N LEU A 470 -33.76 19.33 -13.03
CA LEU A 470 -33.10 18.09 -13.45
C LEU A 470 -33.58 16.85 -12.66
N ASN A 471 -34.71 16.96 -11.97
CA ASN A 471 -35.26 15.89 -11.12
C ASN A 471 -35.78 14.66 -11.89
N ASP A 472 -36.19 14.83 -13.15
CA ASP A 472 -36.64 13.76 -14.03
C ASP A 472 -35.56 13.30 -15.02
N GLN A 473 -34.30 13.74 -14.87
CA GLN A 473 -33.20 13.43 -15.77
C GLN A 473 -32.09 12.64 -15.06
N LEU A 474 -31.65 11.54 -15.67
CA LEU A 474 -30.50 10.78 -15.19
C LEU A 474 -29.24 11.64 -15.19
N LEU A 475 -28.51 11.65 -14.06
CA LEU A 475 -27.23 12.36 -13.91
C LEU A 475 -26.20 11.90 -14.94
N LEU A 476 -26.26 10.63 -15.37
CA LEU A 476 -25.44 10.13 -16.46
C LEU A 476 -25.56 10.99 -17.73
N ARG A 477 -26.79 11.36 -18.09
CA ARG A 477 -27.09 12.26 -19.20
C ARG A 477 -26.75 13.71 -18.89
N VAL A 478 -26.95 14.15 -17.64
CA VAL A 478 -26.53 15.50 -17.20
C VAL A 478 -25.01 15.68 -17.31
N MET A 479 -24.22 14.61 -17.12
CA MET A 479 -22.76 14.65 -17.25
C MET A 479 -22.26 14.30 -18.66
N GLU A 480 -23.14 14.27 -19.66
CA GLU A 480 -22.82 14.02 -21.08
C GLU A 480 -22.22 12.62 -21.35
N LEU A 481 -22.50 11.64 -20.48
CA LEU A 481 -22.07 10.24 -20.61
C LEU A 481 -23.13 9.29 -21.18
N ASP A 482 -24.30 9.82 -21.51
CA ASP A 482 -25.41 9.12 -22.18
C ASP A 482 -25.96 10.05 -23.27
N ARG A 483 -25.36 9.98 -24.45
CA ARG A 483 -25.72 10.73 -25.66
C ARG A 483 -25.93 9.79 -26.84
N LEU A 484 -25.42 8.56 -26.74
CA LEU A 484 -25.43 7.57 -27.79
C LEU A 484 -26.28 6.36 -27.39
N ASN A 485 -26.72 5.60 -28.38
CA ASN A 485 -27.32 4.30 -28.15
C ASN A 485 -26.26 3.19 -28.25
N ASN A 486 -26.65 1.94 -28.00
CA ASN A 486 -25.76 0.78 -28.19
C ASN A 486 -25.05 0.68 -29.56
N ASN A 487 -25.63 1.22 -30.64
CA ASN A 487 -25.03 1.26 -31.98
C ASN A 487 -24.12 2.47 -32.22
N ASN A 488 -23.93 3.32 -31.21
CA ASN A 488 -23.24 4.60 -31.25
C ASN A 488 -23.94 5.68 -32.12
N ASP A 489 -25.25 5.55 -32.36
CA ASP A 489 -26.04 6.63 -32.96
C ASP A 489 -26.36 7.70 -31.90
N PRO A 490 -26.51 8.99 -32.26
CA PRO A 490 -26.72 10.10 -31.33
C PRO A 490 -28.14 10.14 -30.75
N GLN A 491 -28.49 9.12 -29.97
CA GLN A 491 -29.74 8.99 -29.25
C GLN A 491 -29.46 8.40 -27.86
N PRO A 492 -29.73 9.12 -26.76
CA PRO A 492 -29.50 8.60 -25.42
C PRO A 492 -30.43 7.42 -25.13
N ASP A 493 -29.90 6.36 -24.52
CA ASP A 493 -30.63 5.13 -24.19
C ASP A 493 -30.67 4.81 -22.68
N GLY A 494 -30.12 5.71 -21.86
CA GLY A 494 -30.09 5.58 -20.40
C GLY A 494 -28.94 4.73 -19.87
N PHE A 495 -28.05 4.25 -20.74
CA PHE A 495 -26.82 3.55 -20.37
C PHE A 495 -25.60 4.40 -20.66
N PHE A 496 -24.46 3.99 -20.09
CA PHE A 496 -23.20 4.68 -20.30
C PHE A 496 -22.70 4.46 -21.74
N ASP A 497 -22.36 5.55 -22.42
CA ASP A 497 -21.73 5.55 -23.72
C ASP A 497 -20.33 4.93 -23.64
N PHE A 498 -20.20 3.62 -23.92
CA PHE A 498 -18.90 2.95 -23.91
C PHE A 498 -18.13 3.19 -25.22
N VAL A 499 -17.36 4.29 -25.27
CA VAL A 499 -16.57 4.71 -26.44
C VAL A 499 -15.08 4.67 -26.09
N PRO A 500 -14.35 3.62 -26.53
CA PRO A 500 -12.93 3.46 -26.23
C PRO A 500 -12.10 4.68 -26.64
N GLY A 501 -11.29 5.19 -25.73
CA GLY A 501 -10.42 6.35 -25.92
C GLY A 501 -11.11 7.71 -25.68
N ILE A 502 -12.44 7.76 -25.59
CA ILE A 502 -13.17 9.00 -25.36
C ILE A 502 -13.81 9.02 -23.98
N THR A 503 -14.69 8.06 -23.70
CA THR A 503 -15.40 7.97 -22.40
C THR A 503 -14.80 6.90 -21.50
N ILE A 504 -14.04 5.94 -22.06
CA ILE A 504 -13.33 4.93 -21.29
C ILE A 504 -12.00 4.53 -21.94
N ASN A 505 -10.94 4.42 -21.16
CA ASN A 505 -9.72 3.72 -21.55
C ASN A 505 -9.83 2.25 -21.13
N THR A 506 -10.05 1.36 -22.10
CA THR A 506 -10.29 -0.07 -21.83
C THR A 506 -9.05 -0.79 -21.29
N GLN A 507 -7.84 -0.38 -21.70
CA GLN A 507 -6.60 -1.03 -21.30
C GLN A 507 -6.28 -0.77 -19.82
N THR A 508 -6.46 0.48 -19.38
CA THR A 508 -6.14 0.93 -18.02
C THR A 508 -7.37 1.12 -17.12
N ALA A 509 -8.55 0.72 -17.61
CA ALA A 509 -9.83 0.78 -16.90
C ALA A 509 -10.16 2.17 -16.31
N LYS A 510 -9.98 3.22 -17.11
CA LYS A 510 -10.24 4.60 -16.68
C LYS A 510 -11.49 5.16 -17.33
N ILE A 511 -12.43 5.65 -16.54
CA ILE A 511 -13.58 6.42 -17.01
C ILE A 511 -13.11 7.86 -17.27
N ILE A 512 -13.49 8.42 -18.41
CA ILE A 512 -13.12 9.77 -18.86
C ILE A 512 -14.42 10.52 -19.15
N PHE A 513 -14.62 11.67 -18.53
CA PHE A 513 -15.80 12.49 -18.84
C PHE A 513 -15.51 13.35 -20.07
N PRO A 514 -16.46 13.48 -21.01
CA PRO A 514 -16.30 14.30 -22.21
C PRO A 514 -16.45 15.81 -21.94
N VAL A 515 -16.57 16.20 -20.67
CA VAL A 515 -16.65 17.56 -20.17
C VAL A 515 -15.52 17.81 -19.17
N LEU A 516 -15.06 19.07 -19.05
CA LEU A 516 -13.93 19.44 -18.19
C LEU A 516 -14.26 19.31 -16.71
N GLU A 517 -15.44 19.81 -16.33
CA GLU A 517 -15.89 19.91 -14.94
C GLU A 517 -17.32 19.39 -14.83
N PRO A 518 -17.52 18.06 -14.85
CA PRO A 518 -18.85 17.47 -14.83
C PRO A 518 -19.71 17.98 -13.67
N PHE A 519 -19.16 17.96 -12.44
CA PHE A 519 -19.86 18.39 -11.22
C PHE A 519 -19.76 19.90 -10.94
N GLY A 520 -19.00 20.63 -11.78
CA GLY A 520 -18.73 22.06 -11.65
C GLY A 520 -19.47 22.86 -12.73
N SER A 521 -18.72 23.51 -13.61
CA SER A 521 -19.29 24.40 -14.63
C SER A 521 -20.27 23.71 -15.60
N ASN A 522 -20.11 22.42 -15.91
CA ASN A 522 -21.08 21.70 -16.76
C ASN A 522 -22.46 21.63 -16.10
N LEU A 523 -22.51 21.21 -14.83
CA LEU A 523 -23.75 21.15 -14.07
C LEU A 523 -24.35 22.55 -13.86
N ALA A 524 -23.51 23.54 -13.53
CA ALA A 524 -23.96 24.92 -13.30
C ALA A 524 -24.72 25.51 -14.51
N ARG A 525 -24.27 25.22 -15.74
CA ARG A 525 -24.92 25.65 -17.00
C ARG A 525 -26.29 25.01 -17.23
N LYS A 526 -26.55 23.84 -16.63
CA LYS A 526 -27.79 23.06 -16.80
C LYS A 526 -28.83 23.38 -15.73
N LEU A 527 -28.42 23.97 -14.61
CA LEU A 527 -29.30 24.42 -13.54
C LEU A 527 -29.86 25.83 -13.83
N ASP A 528 -31.15 26.00 -13.60
CA ASP A 528 -31.91 27.22 -13.92
C ASP A 528 -32.01 28.23 -12.78
N SER A 529 -31.86 27.79 -11.53
CA SER A 529 -31.93 28.63 -10.32
C SER A 529 -30.60 28.73 -9.57
N GLU A 530 -30.37 29.85 -8.89
CA GLU A 530 -29.16 30.06 -8.09
C GLU A 530 -29.14 29.17 -6.84
N ASP A 531 -30.28 29.00 -6.17
CA ASP A 531 -30.41 28.11 -5.01
C ASP A 531 -30.02 26.66 -5.35
N SER A 532 -30.38 26.17 -6.54
CA SER A 532 -29.96 24.84 -7.01
C SER A 532 -28.46 24.79 -7.30
N ARG A 533 -27.87 25.87 -7.81
CA ARG A 533 -26.42 25.93 -8.06
C ARG A 533 -25.65 25.88 -6.76
N GLU A 534 -26.03 26.67 -5.76
CA GLU A 534 -25.40 26.66 -4.44
C GLU A 534 -25.49 25.29 -3.75
N LYS A 535 -26.60 24.57 -3.93
CA LYS A 535 -26.81 23.24 -3.34
C LYS A 535 -26.04 22.12 -4.06
N TYR A 536 -25.92 22.17 -5.38
CA TYR A 536 -25.49 21.01 -6.18
C TYR A 536 -24.15 21.19 -6.91
N VAL A 537 -23.71 22.41 -7.19
CA VAL A 537 -22.48 22.65 -7.96
C VAL A 537 -21.28 22.51 -7.04
N TYR A 538 -20.40 21.57 -7.34
CA TYR A 538 -19.21 21.28 -6.55
C TYR A 538 -17.98 21.93 -7.18
N HIS A 539 -17.88 23.26 -7.07
CA HIS A 539 -16.80 24.04 -7.70
C HIS A 539 -15.44 23.81 -7.02
N GLN A 540 -15.45 23.59 -5.70
CA GLN A 540 -14.27 23.32 -4.86
C GLN A 540 -13.47 22.11 -5.34
N LEU A 541 -14.12 21.16 -5.99
CA LEU A 541 -13.45 20.02 -6.62
C LEU A 541 -12.44 20.45 -7.70
N TYR A 542 -12.68 21.59 -8.36
CA TYR A 542 -11.93 22.06 -9.52
C TYR A 542 -11.04 23.27 -9.23
N ASP A 543 -11.47 24.18 -8.37
CA ASP A 543 -10.76 25.45 -8.07
C ASP A 543 -9.91 25.41 -6.78
N SER A 544 -10.04 24.34 -5.98
CA SER A 544 -9.39 24.20 -4.67
C SER A 544 -8.56 22.91 -4.58
N THR A 545 -7.75 22.77 -3.54
CA THR A 545 -6.99 21.55 -3.29
C THR A 545 -7.95 20.38 -3.02
N ARG A 546 -7.56 19.15 -3.39
CA ARG A 546 -8.39 17.95 -3.17
C ARG A 546 -8.81 17.81 -1.71
N PHE A 547 -7.91 18.13 -0.78
CA PHE A 547 -8.18 18.11 0.66
C PHE A 547 -9.31 19.08 1.05
N LYS A 548 -9.24 20.34 0.59
CA LYS A 548 -10.32 21.32 0.83
C LYS A 548 -11.64 20.86 0.24
N ALA A 549 -11.61 20.33 -0.99
CA ALA A 549 -12.80 19.78 -1.62
C ALA A 549 -13.42 18.65 -0.77
N GLN A 550 -12.62 17.71 -0.27
CA GLN A 550 -13.08 16.58 0.55
C GLN A 550 -13.76 17.03 1.86
N ASN A 551 -13.26 18.11 2.46
CA ASN A 551 -13.84 18.69 3.68
C ASN A 551 -15.18 19.39 3.42
N GLU A 552 -15.51 19.73 2.16
CA GLU A 552 -16.82 20.25 1.76
C GLU A 552 -17.86 19.14 1.64
N THR A 553 -18.17 18.50 2.78
CA THR A 553 -19.10 17.36 2.88
C THR A 553 -20.52 17.67 2.40
N GLN A 554 -20.91 18.95 2.38
CA GLN A 554 -22.22 19.37 1.86
C GLN A 554 -22.34 19.19 0.35
N LEU A 555 -21.23 19.33 -0.39
CA LEU A 555 -21.17 19.24 -1.86
C LEU A 555 -20.55 17.93 -2.34
N ASN A 556 -19.71 17.28 -1.55
CA ASN A 556 -19.13 15.97 -1.87
C ASN A 556 -20.15 14.82 -1.72
N LYS A 557 -21.15 14.83 -2.59
CA LYS A 557 -22.31 13.90 -2.56
C LYS A 557 -22.46 13.08 -3.83
N TYR A 558 -21.60 13.29 -4.83
CA TYR A 558 -21.64 12.57 -6.09
C TYR A 558 -20.80 11.30 -6.02
N LEU A 559 -21.36 10.21 -6.57
CA LEU A 559 -20.69 8.91 -6.63
C LEU A 559 -20.94 8.23 -7.96
N LEU A 560 -19.87 7.64 -8.49
CA LEU A 560 -19.85 6.80 -9.66
C LEU A 560 -19.99 5.36 -9.18
N LYS A 561 -21.10 4.71 -9.52
CA LYS A 561 -21.37 3.34 -9.08
C LYS A 561 -21.74 2.47 -10.26
N GLY A 562 -21.19 1.27 -10.30
CA GLY A 562 -21.37 0.42 -11.45
C GLY A 562 -20.79 -0.97 -11.29
N THR A 563 -20.82 -1.70 -12.40
CA THR A 563 -20.30 -3.05 -12.51
C THR A 563 -19.48 -3.16 -13.78
N PHE A 564 -18.37 -3.90 -13.74
CA PHE A 564 -17.62 -4.24 -14.95
C PHE A 564 -17.16 -5.69 -14.91
N LYS A 565 -16.76 -6.19 -16.09
CA LYS A 565 -16.10 -7.48 -16.24
C LYS A 565 -14.72 -7.25 -16.83
N SER A 566 -13.70 -7.81 -16.20
CA SER A 566 -12.38 -7.95 -16.80
C SER A 566 -12.44 -9.01 -17.90
N SER A 567 -11.61 -8.89 -18.94
CA SER A 567 -11.60 -9.82 -20.07
C SER A 567 -11.57 -11.30 -19.65
N SER A 568 -12.45 -12.11 -20.27
CA SER A 568 -12.79 -13.47 -19.86
C SER A 568 -11.58 -14.38 -19.66
N SER A 569 -11.44 -14.91 -18.46
CA SER A 569 -10.60 -16.06 -18.18
C SER A 569 -11.54 -17.19 -17.76
N SER A 570 -11.43 -18.39 -18.36
CA SER A 570 -12.17 -19.59 -17.92
C SER A 570 -11.90 -19.99 -16.46
N GLU A 571 -11.00 -19.27 -15.80
CA GLU A 571 -10.59 -19.44 -14.42
C GLU A 571 -11.22 -18.37 -13.53
N ILE A 572 -11.91 -18.82 -12.50
CA ILE A 572 -12.42 -18.05 -11.38
C ILE A 572 -11.33 -17.99 -10.33
N SER A 573 -10.80 -16.80 -10.04
CA SER A 573 -9.89 -16.59 -8.92
C SER A 573 -10.68 -16.62 -7.60
N LEU A 574 -10.26 -17.46 -6.66
CA LEU A 574 -10.84 -17.52 -5.32
C LEU A 574 -10.22 -16.51 -4.35
N ASN A 575 -9.19 -15.78 -4.78
CA ASN A 575 -8.44 -14.81 -3.96
C ASN A 575 -7.98 -15.40 -2.61
N ALA A 576 -7.71 -16.71 -2.59
CA ALA A 576 -7.22 -17.46 -1.45
C ALA A 576 -6.16 -18.44 -1.95
N PHE A 577 -5.04 -18.55 -1.25
CA PHE A 577 -3.95 -19.46 -1.62
C PHE A 577 -3.97 -20.69 -0.73
N ASN A 578 -3.52 -21.84 -1.26
CA ASN A 578 -3.41 -23.11 -0.52
C ASN A 578 -4.70 -23.53 0.20
N ILE A 579 -5.80 -23.57 -0.57
CA ILE A 579 -7.12 -23.99 -0.12
C ILE A 579 -7.09 -25.50 0.21
N PRO A 580 -7.67 -25.96 1.33
CA PRO A 580 -7.73 -27.39 1.65
C PRO A 580 -8.40 -28.20 0.53
N GLN A 581 -7.76 -29.29 0.10
CA GLN A 581 -8.30 -30.18 -0.95
C GLN A 581 -9.69 -30.70 -0.59
N GLY A 582 -10.62 -30.64 -1.54
CA GLY A 582 -12.02 -31.09 -1.38
C GLY A 582 -12.92 -30.12 -0.61
N SER A 583 -12.42 -28.96 -0.15
CA SER A 583 -13.25 -27.92 0.47
C SER A 583 -14.04 -27.10 -0.54
N VAL A 584 -13.65 -27.14 -1.83
CA VAL A 584 -14.29 -26.36 -2.90
C VAL A 584 -15.52 -27.09 -3.42
N THR A 585 -16.69 -26.49 -3.23
CA THR A 585 -17.97 -26.92 -3.82
C THR A 585 -18.43 -25.89 -4.83
N VAL A 586 -18.61 -26.32 -6.08
CA VAL A 586 -19.14 -25.47 -7.16
C VAL A 586 -20.58 -25.88 -7.45
N SER A 587 -21.47 -24.90 -7.64
CA SER A 587 -22.84 -25.12 -8.11
C SER A 587 -23.21 -24.11 -9.19
N ALA A 588 -24.03 -24.53 -10.16
CA ALA A 588 -24.58 -23.66 -11.20
C ALA A 588 -26.11 -23.77 -11.19
N GLY A 589 -26.81 -22.64 -11.05
CA GLY A 589 -28.28 -22.62 -11.05
C GLY A 589 -28.91 -23.51 -9.96
N GLY A 590 -28.21 -23.66 -8.82
CA GLY A 590 -28.63 -24.51 -7.71
C GLY A 590 -28.25 -25.99 -7.82
N THR A 591 -27.69 -26.44 -8.96
CA THR A 591 -27.20 -27.81 -9.13
C THR A 591 -25.71 -27.88 -8.80
N LYS A 592 -25.31 -28.77 -7.88
CA LYS A 592 -23.90 -29.00 -7.55
C LYS A 592 -23.19 -29.67 -8.73
N LEU A 593 -22.06 -29.10 -9.14
CA LEU A 593 -21.23 -29.59 -10.23
C LEU A 593 -20.24 -30.64 -9.71
N VAL A 594 -19.71 -31.47 -10.62
CA VAL A 594 -18.76 -32.54 -10.28
C VAL A 594 -17.33 -32.12 -10.63
N GLU A 595 -16.44 -32.14 -9.64
CA GLU A 595 -15.01 -31.87 -9.82
C GLU A 595 -14.37 -32.90 -10.76
N ASN A 596 -13.46 -32.44 -11.63
CA ASN A 596 -12.81 -33.14 -12.75
C ASN A 596 -13.72 -33.59 -13.90
N VAL A 597 -15.02 -33.27 -13.84
CA VAL A 597 -15.96 -33.49 -14.95
C VAL A 597 -16.48 -32.15 -15.46
N ASP A 598 -17.08 -31.36 -14.57
CA ASP A 598 -17.66 -30.06 -14.89
C ASP A 598 -16.69 -28.89 -14.64
N TYR A 599 -15.80 -29.04 -13.66
CA TYR A 599 -14.79 -28.04 -13.29
C TYR A 599 -13.52 -28.70 -12.71
N THR A 600 -12.41 -27.97 -12.71
CA THR A 600 -11.15 -28.35 -12.03
C THR A 600 -10.74 -27.26 -11.05
N VAL A 601 -10.05 -27.64 -9.98
CA VAL A 601 -9.56 -26.70 -8.96
C VAL A 601 -8.04 -26.79 -8.86
N ASP A 602 -7.37 -25.65 -9.00
CA ASP A 602 -6.00 -25.46 -8.53
C ASP A 602 -6.06 -24.98 -7.07
N TYR A 603 -5.82 -25.91 -6.15
CA TYR A 603 -5.87 -25.64 -4.71
C TYR A 603 -4.70 -24.78 -4.23
N ASN A 604 -3.58 -24.75 -4.95
CA ASN A 604 -2.39 -23.97 -4.56
C ASN A 604 -2.59 -22.49 -4.91
N LEU A 605 -3.01 -22.22 -6.15
CA LEU A 605 -3.28 -20.87 -6.65
C LEU A 605 -4.69 -20.37 -6.32
N GLY A 606 -5.55 -21.24 -5.79
CA GLY A 606 -6.96 -20.95 -5.51
C GLY A 606 -7.73 -20.55 -6.75
N ARG A 607 -7.66 -21.36 -7.81
CA ARG A 607 -8.36 -21.08 -9.08
C ARG A 607 -9.31 -22.21 -9.43
N VAL A 608 -10.53 -21.87 -9.82
CA VAL A 608 -11.51 -22.84 -10.32
C VAL A 608 -11.70 -22.63 -11.81
N ARG A 609 -11.35 -23.63 -12.61
CA ARG A 609 -11.58 -23.62 -14.05
C ARG A 609 -12.81 -24.43 -14.39
N ILE A 610 -13.80 -23.80 -15.03
CA ILE A 610 -15.00 -24.51 -15.50
C ILE A 610 -14.66 -25.20 -16.82
N ILE A 611 -14.82 -26.52 -16.89
CA ILE A 611 -14.52 -27.34 -18.07
C ILE A 611 -15.76 -27.47 -18.95
N ASN A 612 -16.95 -27.53 -18.35
CA ASN A 612 -18.20 -27.70 -19.06
C ASN A 612 -18.61 -26.39 -19.77
N GLU A 613 -18.27 -26.28 -21.06
CA GLU A 613 -18.59 -25.13 -21.91
C GLU A 613 -20.09 -24.83 -22.00
N GLY A 614 -20.94 -25.85 -21.87
CA GLY A 614 -22.39 -25.67 -21.86
C GLY A 614 -22.87 -24.81 -20.69
N ILE A 615 -22.24 -24.94 -19.52
CA ILE A 615 -22.55 -24.15 -18.33
C ILE A 615 -22.02 -22.71 -18.49
N LEU A 616 -20.79 -22.54 -18.99
CA LEU A 616 -20.21 -21.24 -19.28
C LEU A 616 -21.05 -20.42 -20.28
N ASN A 617 -21.47 -21.04 -21.39
CA ASN A 617 -22.24 -20.39 -22.45
C ASN A 617 -23.71 -20.15 -22.08
N SER A 618 -24.22 -20.82 -21.04
CA SER A 618 -25.60 -20.65 -20.59
C SER A 618 -25.86 -19.37 -19.80
N GLY A 619 -24.80 -18.68 -19.33
CA GLY A 619 -24.93 -17.46 -18.52
C GLY A 619 -25.52 -17.68 -17.11
N ILE A 620 -25.69 -18.94 -16.69
CA ILE A 620 -26.18 -19.32 -15.36
C ILE A 620 -25.14 -18.90 -14.30
N PRO A 621 -25.56 -18.28 -13.18
CA PRO A 621 -24.64 -17.95 -12.09
C PRO A 621 -24.04 -19.22 -11.47
N ILE A 622 -22.73 -19.20 -11.31
CA ILE A 622 -21.88 -20.24 -10.72
C ILE A 622 -21.46 -19.77 -9.34
N LYS A 623 -21.86 -20.48 -8.30
CA LYS A 623 -21.46 -20.26 -6.91
C LYS A 623 -20.35 -21.22 -6.54
N VAL A 624 -19.25 -20.69 -6.00
CA VAL A 624 -18.11 -21.44 -5.50
C VAL A 624 -17.99 -21.20 -4.00
N ASP A 625 -18.27 -22.22 -3.20
CA ASP A 625 -18.05 -22.23 -1.75
C ASP A 625 -16.72 -22.95 -1.46
N PHE A 626 -15.88 -22.40 -0.57
CA PHE A 626 -14.57 -22.98 -0.22
C PHE A 626 -14.14 -22.61 1.20
N GLU A 627 -13.17 -23.34 1.77
CA GLU A 627 -12.55 -22.96 3.06
C GLU A 627 -11.23 -22.21 2.79
N ASN A 628 -11.08 -21.02 3.37
CA ASN A 628 -9.88 -20.21 3.33
C ASN A 628 -9.15 -20.27 4.68
N ASN A 629 -7.90 -20.72 4.68
CA ASN A 629 -7.01 -20.67 5.85
C ASN A 629 -6.19 -19.37 5.83
N SER A 630 -6.89 -18.23 5.78
CA SER A 630 -6.26 -16.92 5.56
C SER A 630 -5.11 -16.64 6.52
N LEU A 631 -4.01 -16.15 5.95
CA LEU A 631 -2.67 -15.91 6.53
C LEU A 631 -2.61 -14.95 7.73
N PHE A 632 -3.66 -14.19 8.03
CA PHE A 632 -3.55 -12.99 8.87
C PHE A 632 -4.59 -12.83 9.99
N ASN A 633 -5.49 -13.78 10.20
CA ASN A 633 -6.44 -13.65 11.31
C ASN A 633 -5.86 -14.25 12.61
N PHE A 634 -5.25 -13.40 13.46
CA PHE A 634 -4.70 -13.77 14.77
C PHE A 634 -5.77 -14.08 15.82
N GLN A 635 -7.06 -13.86 15.50
CA GLN A 635 -8.16 -14.15 16.42
C GLN A 635 -8.37 -15.66 16.53
N THR A 636 -8.23 -16.17 17.74
CA THR A 636 -8.49 -17.60 18.04
C THR A 636 -9.99 -17.86 18.05
N LYS A 637 -10.45 -18.86 17.29
CA LYS A 637 -11.88 -19.20 17.16
C LYS A 637 -12.18 -20.51 17.86
N THR A 638 -12.91 -20.47 18.98
CA THR A 638 -13.35 -21.68 19.68
C THR A 638 -14.64 -22.21 19.06
N PHE A 639 -14.59 -23.44 18.58
CA PHE A 639 -15.71 -24.18 17.99
C PHE A 639 -16.11 -25.36 18.89
N MET A 640 -17.38 -25.39 19.30
CA MET A 640 -17.99 -26.48 20.03
C MET A 640 -19.17 -27.01 19.22
N GLY A 641 -19.27 -28.32 19.05
CA GLY A 641 -20.35 -28.94 18.29
C GLY A 641 -20.86 -30.20 18.94
N LEU A 642 -22.16 -30.41 18.91
CA LEU A 642 -22.83 -31.65 19.29
C LEU A 642 -23.84 -32.02 18.20
N ASN A 643 -23.68 -33.20 17.61
CA ASN A 643 -24.61 -33.76 16.63
C ASN A 643 -25.15 -35.10 17.12
N ALA A 644 -26.47 -35.25 17.13
CA ALA A 644 -27.18 -36.47 17.50
C ALA A 644 -27.95 -36.99 16.30
N ASP A 645 -27.52 -38.10 15.70
CA ASP A 645 -28.22 -38.78 14.61
C ASP A 645 -28.97 -40.00 15.16
N TYR A 646 -30.29 -40.07 14.98
CA TYR A 646 -31.12 -41.19 15.39
C TYR A 646 -31.70 -41.92 14.18
N GLU A 647 -31.31 -43.18 14.00
CA GLU A 647 -31.89 -44.04 12.98
C GLU A 647 -33.20 -44.63 13.49
N VAL A 648 -34.34 -44.08 13.07
CA VAL A 648 -35.66 -44.59 13.50
C VAL A 648 -35.89 -45.98 12.88
N ASN A 649 -35.64 -46.10 11.58
CA ASN A 649 -35.66 -47.35 10.80
C ASN A 649 -34.76 -47.21 9.56
N GLN A 650 -34.61 -48.29 8.78
CA GLN A 650 -33.75 -48.33 7.58
C GLN A 650 -34.07 -47.25 6.52
N ASN A 651 -35.26 -46.65 6.59
CA ASN A 651 -35.74 -45.64 5.64
C ASN A 651 -35.82 -44.24 6.25
N LEU A 652 -35.74 -44.06 7.58
CA LEU A 652 -35.96 -42.78 8.26
C LEU A 652 -34.83 -42.51 9.27
N ASN A 653 -34.11 -41.42 9.04
CA ASN A 653 -33.10 -40.87 9.94
C ASN A 653 -33.51 -39.46 10.38
N VAL A 654 -33.34 -39.15 11.66
CA VAL A 654 -33.59 -37.82 12.23
C VAL A 654 -32.34 -37.37 12.98
N GLY A 655 -31.84 -36.18 12.69
CA GLY A 655 -30.70 -35.59 13.35
C GLY A 655 -31.04 -34.29 14.08
N ALA A 656 -30.25 -33.97 15.09
CA ALA A 656 -30.28 -32.71 15.81
C ALA A 656 -28.85 -32.22 16.04
N THR A 657 -28.59 -30.94 15.75
CA THR A 657 -27.26 -30.35 15.85
C THR A 657 -27.29 -29.09 16.70
N VAL A 658 -26.29 -28.92 17.57
CA VAL A 658 -26.00 -27.67 18.28
C VAL A 658 -24.55 -27.31 18.06
N LEU A 659 -24.29 -26.13 17.51
CA LEU A 659 -22.94 -25.59 17.30
C LEU A 659 -22.78 -24.26 18.05
N ARG A 660 -21.59 -24.00 18.56
CA ARG A 660 -21.20 -22.70 19.12
C ARG A 660 -19.83 -22.31 18.58
N LEU A 661 -19.75 -21.11 18.02
CA LEU A 661 -18.50 -20.51 17.53
C LEU A 661 -18.29 -19.21 18.31
N ALA A 662 -17.16 -19.09 19.00
CA ALA A 662 -16.79 -17.90 19.76
C ALA A 662 -15.38 -17.44 19.39
N GLU A 663 -15.26 -16.19 18.96
CA GLU A 663 -14.00 -15.55 18.63
C GLU A 663 -13.45 -14.81 19.85
N ARG A 664 -12.14 -14.87 20.04
CA ARG A 664 -11.46 -14.15 21.10
C ARG A 664 -10.86 -12.86 20.53
N PRO A 665 -11.26 -11.67 21.04
CA PRO A 665 -10.64 -10.42 20.62
C PRO A 665 -9.17 -10.36 21.07
N LEU A 666 -8.34 -9.67 20.28
CA LEU A 666 -6.95 -9.37 20.64
C LEU A 666 -6.86 -8.31 21.74
N THR A 667 -7.75 -7.31 21.66
CA THR A 667 -7.84 -6.15 22.57
C THR A 667 -9.28 -5.96 23.01
N GLN A 668 -9.49 -5.37 24.19
CA GLN A 668 -10.85 -5.06 24.67
C GLN A 668 -11.52 -3.96 23.83
N LYS A 669 -10.74 -2.99 23.35
CA LYS A 669 -11.18 -2.02 22.35
C LYS A 669 -11.20 -2.70 20.98
N THR A 670 -12.37 -2.78 20.36
CA THR A 670 -12.55 -3.32 19.01
C THR A 670 -13.25 -2.29 18.14
N ASN A 671 -12.75 -2.07 16.93
CA ASN A 671 -13.30 -1.12 15.97
C ASN A 671 -14.47 -1.74 15.17
N ILE A 672 -15.31 -0.87 14.61
CA ILE A 672 -16.42 -1.29 13.75
C ILE A 672 -15.91 -2.06 12.52
N GLY A 673 -16.52 -3.21 12.22
CA GLY A 673 -16.11 -4.14 11.16
C GLY A 673 -15.19 -5.28 11.62
N ASP A 674 -14.51 -5.14 12.77
CA ASP A 674 -13.63 -6.15 13.35
C ASP A 674 -14.28 -6.87 14.56
N GLU A 675 -15.60 -6.74 14.74
CA GLU A 675 -16.29 -7.24 15.92
C GLU A 675 -16.22 -8.77 16.02
N PRO A 676 -15.68 -9.32 17.12
CA PRO A 676 -15.64 -10.76 17.31
C PRO A 676 -17.05 -11.31 17.57
N ILE A 677 -17.35 -12.49 17.02
CA ILE A 677 -18.66 -13.13 17.18
C ILE A 677 -18.69 -14.19 18.29
N ALA A 678 -19.87 -14.41 18.89
CA ALA A 678 -20.14 -15.51 19.82
C ALA A 678 -21.50 -16.15 19.52
N ASN A 679 -21.58 -16.83 18.38
CA ASN A 679 -22.81 -17.33 17.80
C ASN A 679 -23.11 -18.77 18.23
N THR A 680 -24.39 -19.09 18.41
CA THR A 680 -24.89 -20.46 18.66
C THR A 680 -25.93 -20.84 17.63
N ILE A 681 -25.79 -22.01 16.99
CA ILE A 681 -26.72 -22.54 15.99
C ILE A 681 -27.38 -23.80 16.54
N PHE A 682 -28.69 -23.89 16.41
CA PHE A 682 -29.48 -25.09 16.67
C PHE A 682 -30.11 -25.57 15.37
N GLY A 683 -30.13 -26.87 15.11
CA GLY A 683 -30.82 -27.42 13.94
C GLY A 683 -31.40 -28.80 14.14
N LEU A 684 -32.38 -29.11 13.30
CA LEU A 684 -33.04 -30.40 13.17
C LEU A 684 -33.05 -30.78 11.70
N ASN A 685 -32.71 -32.01 11.37
CA ASN A 685 -32.78 -32.55 10.02
C ASN A 685 -33.47 -33.92 10.02
N GLY A 686 -34.15 -34.24 8.92
CA GLY A 686 -34.83 -35.51 8.75
C GLY A 686 -34.69 -35.97 7.31
N THR A 687 -34.29 -37.22 7.12
CA THR A 687 -34.17 -37.84 5.79
C THR A 687 -35.00 -39.11 5.75
N TYR A 688 -35.92 -39.20 4.80
CA TYR A 688 -36.71 -40.37 4.50
C TYR A 688 -36.41 -40.88 3.08
N THR A 689 -35.85 -42.08 2.95
CA THR A 689 -35.51 -42.71 1.67
C THR A 689 -36.25 -44.02 1.52
N LYS A 690 -36.98 -44.21 0.42
CA LYS A 690 -37.67 -45.48 0.13
C LYS A 690 -37.64 -45.83 -1.35
N GLU A 691 -37.43 -47.10 -1.66
CA GLU A 691 -37.54 -47.61 -3.04
C GLU A 691 -38.96 -47.40 -3.58
N ALA A 692 -39.06 -46.93 -4.83
CA ALA A 692 -40.30 -46.66 -5.54
C ALA A 692 -40.38 -47.50 -6.83
N PRO A 693 -40.61 -48.83 -6.75
CA PRO A 693 -40.61 -49.71 -7.91
C PRO A 693 -41.70 -49.39 -8.95
N PHE A 694 -42.71 -48.59 -8.58
CA PHE A 694 -43.71 -48.11 -9.53
C PHE A 694 -43.13 -47.09 -10.51
N LEU A 695 -42.19 -46.24 -10.07
CA LEU A 695 -41.48 -45.30 -10.94
C LEU A 695 -40.53 -46.04 -11.87
N THR A 696 -39.81 -47.04 -11.36
CA THR A 696 -38.94 -47.90 -12.19
C THR A 696 -39.74 -48.53 -13.32
N ARG A 697 -40.88 -49.15 -12.98
CA ARG A 697 -41.78 -49.76 -13.97
C ARG A 697 -42.43 -48.75 -14.92
N ALA A 698 -42.69 -47.52 -14.48
CA ALA A 698 -43.22 -46.47 -15.35
C ALA A 698 -42.18 -46.01 -16.39
N VAL A 699 -40.90 -45.96 -16.00
CA VAL A 699 -39.79 -45.65 -16.92
C VAL A 699 -39.56 -46.81 -17.90
N ASP A 700 -39.60 -48.05 -17.42
CA ASP A 700 -39.52 -49.27 -18.25
C ASP A 700 -40.68 -49.41 -19.26
N ALA A 701 -41.81 -48.76 -18.99
CA ALA A 701 -42.98 -48.77 -19.88
C ALA A 701 -42.82 -47.80 -21.07
N ILE A 702 -41.78 -46.96 -21.09
CA ILE A 702 -41.49 -46.06 -22.21
C ILE A 702 -40.86 -46.90 -23.34
N PRO A 703 -41.46 -46.94 -24.55
CA PRO A 703 -40.90 -47.69 -25.66
C PRO A 703 -39.44 -47.30 -25.92
N PHE A 704 -38.58 -48.30 -26.15
CA PHE A 704 -37.13 -48.17 -26.41
C PHE A 704 -36.23 -47.86 -25.18
N ILE A 705 -36.74 -47.91 -23.94
CA ILE A 705 -35.96 -47.80 -22.70
C ILE A 705 -36.16 -49.07 -21.85
N ASP A 706 -35.08 -49.69 -21.36
CA ASP A 706 -35.11 -50.84 -20.44
C ASP A 706 -34.13 -50.57 -19.29
N THR A 707 -34.64 -50.24 -18.09
CA THR A 707 -33.83 -49.83 -16.95
C THR A 707 -33.90 -50.82 -15.79
N LYS A 708 -32.74 -51.44 -15.49
CA LYS A 708 -32.59 -52.33 -14.33
C LYS A 708 -32.24 -51.59 -13.03
N ALA A 709 -32.05 -50.28 -13.11
CA ALA A 709 -31.69 -49.45 -11.96
C ALA A 709 -32.94 -49.11 -11.14
N LYS A 710 -32.91 -49.44 -9.84
CA LYS A 710 -34.02 -49.16 -8.92
C LYS A 710 -34.24 -47.65 -8.77
N SER A 711 -35.50 -47.21 -8.77
CA SER A 711 -35.88 -45.84 -8.46
C SER A 711 -36.09 -45.67 -6.96
N ASN A 712 -35.58 -44.58 -6.38
CA ASN A 712 -35.77 -44.22 -4.97
C ASN A 712 -36.44 -42.87 -4.85
N ILE A 713 -37.30 -42.71 -3.84
CA ILE A 713 -37.84 -41.42 -3.43
C ILE A 713 -37.17 -41.04 -2.12
N THR A 714 -36.53 -39.87 -2.11
CA THR A 714 -35.89 -39.29 -0.94
C THR A 714 -36.58 -37.98 -0.60
N VAL A 715 -37.03 -37.84 0.65
CA VAL A 715 -37.60 -36.60 1.21
C VAL A 715 -36.66 -36.14 2.32
N GLN A 716 -36.21 -34.90 2.21
CA GLN A 716 -35.34 -34.25 3.21
C GLN A 716 -36.05 -33.01 3.75
N GLY A 717 -35.94 -32.80 5.06
CA GLY A 717 -36.43 -31.60 5.73
C GLY A 717 -35.40 -31.14 6.74
N GLU A 718 -35.14 -29.83 6.77
CA GLU A 718 -34.15 -29.23 7.67
C GLU A 718 -34.71 -27.93 8.28
N TYR A 719 -34.32 -27.66 9.52
CA TYR A 719 -34.59 -26.43 10.24
C TYR A 719 -33.30 -26.01 10.95
N ALA A 720 -32.94 -24.73 10.87
CA ALA A 720 -31.79 -24.17 11.58
C ALA A 720 -32.13 -22.78 12.14
N GLN A 721 -31.65 -22.50 13.35
CA GLN A 721 -31.82 -21.22 14.02
C GLN A 721 -30.46 -20.73 14.54
N LEU A 722 -30.08 -19.52 14.14
CA LEU A 722 -28.90 -18.82 14.63
C LEU A 722 -29.31 -17.88 15.77
N VAL A 723 -28.62 -18.01 16.90
CA VAL A 723 -28.66 -17.06 18.03
C VAL A 723 -27.32 -16.31 18.01
N PRO A 724 -27.30 -15.06 17.51
CA PRO A 724 -26.09 -14.27 17.50
C PRO A 724 -25.72 -13.79 18.91
N GLY A 725 -24.44 -13.55 19.15
CA GLY A 725 -23.94 -13.06 20.43
C GLY A 725 -22.57 -12.41 20.32
N SER A 726 -22.14 -11.77 21.41
CA SER A 726 -20.84 -11.11 21.53
C SER A 726 -20.01 -11.78 22.64
N PRO A 727 -18.68 -11.90 22.49
CA PRO A 727 -17.82 -12.37 23.57
C PRO A 727 -17.68 -11.30 24.68
N ARG A 728 -17.54 -11.76 25.92
CA ARG A 728 -17.33 -10.88 27.09
C ARG A 728 -16.05 -10.05 27.03
N GLY A 729 -15.10 -10.43 26.17
CA GLY A 729 -13.82 -9.75 26.03
C GLY A 729 -13.92 -8.32 25.51
N ILE A 730 -15.05 -7.95 24.88
CA ILE A 730 -15.33 -6.58 24.40
C ILE A 730 -16.38 -5.86 25.27
N GLU A 731 -16.79 -6.44 26.40
CA GLU A 731 -17.74 -5.78 27.29
C GLU A 731 -17.04 -4.67 28.07
N ILE A 732 -17.58 -3.46 28.00
CA ILE A 732 -17.15 -2.30 28.79
C ILE A 732 -18.38 -1.80 29.55
N GLY A 733 -18.27 -1.68 30.87
CA GLY A 733 -19.45 -1.35 31.70
C GLY A 733 -20.55 -2.42 31.74
N GLY A 734 -20.26 -3.63 31.26
CA GLY A 734 -21.22 -4.75 31.20
C GLY A 734 -21.99 -4.87 29.88
N GLU A 735 -21.67 -4.02 28.89
CA GLU A 735 -22.31 -4.03 27.57
C GLU A 735 -21.26 -4.24 26.47
N PRO A 736 -21.56 -5.05 25.44
CA PRO A 736 -20.71 -5.17 24.26
C PRO A 736 -20.49 -3.80 23.62
N THR A 737 -19.23 -3.36 23.55
CA THR A 737 -18.87 -2.03 23.07
C THR A 737 -17.98 -2.14 21.85
N THR A 738 -18.35 -1.43 20.78
CA THR A 738 -17.58 -1.28 19.55
C THR A 738 -17.26 0.20 19.35
N TYR A 739 -16.02 0.49 18.97
CA TYR A 739 -15.54 1.84 18.73
C TYR A 739 -15.78 2.22 17.27
N LEU A 740 -16.44 3.36 17.05
CA LEU A 740 -16.49 3.99 15.73
C LEU A 740 -15.13 4.62 15.39
N ASP A 741 -14.51 5.24 16.38
CA ASP A 741 -13.15 5.78 16.35
C ASP A 741 -12.60 5.76 17.77
N ASP A 742 -11.34 5.36 17.94
CA ASP A 742 -10.63 5.36 19.22
C ASP A 742 -9.61 6.50 19.33
N PHE A 743 -9.41 7.27 18.25
CA PHE A 743 -8.43 8.34 18.10
C PHE A 743 -6.96 7.92 18.37
N GLU A 744 -6.66 6.61 18.47
CA GLU A 744 -5.30 6.15 18.76
C GLU A 744 -4.38 6.30 17.54
N ASN A 745 -4.95 6.20 16.33
CA ASN A 745 -4.22 6.32 15.06
C ASN A 745 -4.33 7.72 14.41
N SER A 746 -4.87 8.72 15.13
CA SER A 746 -5.10 10.05 14.54
C SER A 746 -3.84 10.91 14.42
N GLN A 747 -2.69 10.42 14.90
CA GLN A 747 -1.43 11.17 14.92
C GLN A 747 -0.34 10.42 14.15
N THR A 748 0.11 11.01 13.04
CA THR A 748 1.33 10.59 12.34
C THR A 748 2.47 11.51 12.72
N THR A 749 3.58 10.95 13.20
CA THR A 749 4.76 11.74 13.58
C THR A 749 5.85 11.64 12.52
N ILE A 750 6.49 12.78 12.23
CA ILE A 750 7.68 12.85 11.37
C ILE A 750 8.88 13.14 12.28
N ASP A 751 9.76 12.15 12.47
CA ASP A 751 10.93 12.33 13.32
C ASP A 751 12.00 13.19 12.62
N ILE A 752 12.26 14.36 13.19
CA ILE A 752 13.26 15.31 12.70
C ILE A 752 14.53 15.36 13.55
N ARG A 753 14.69 14.46 14.53
CA ARG A 753 15.84 14.50 15.46
C ARG A 753 17.15 14.02 14.87
N ASN A 754 17.15 13.32 13.73
CA ASN A 754 18.38 12.79 13.14
C ASN A 754 19.30 13.94 12.68
N PRO A 755 20.45 14.19 13.37
CA PRO A 755 21.33 15.32 13.05
C PRO A 755 21.91 15.24 11.63
N ARG A 756 21.97 14.04 11.03
CA ARG A 756 22.55 13.83 9.69
C ARG A 756 21.63 14.28 8.56
N ALA A 757 20.32 14.38 8.84
CA ALA A 757 19.38 14.91 7.86
C ALA A 757 19.48 16.45 7.78
N TRP A 758 20.12 17.09 8.77
CA TRP A 758 20.29 18.54 8.82
C TRP A 758 21.60 18.96 8.15
N GLN A 759 21.52 20.09 7.47
CA GLN A 759 22.62 20.74 6.77
C GLN A 759 22.69 22.21 7.22
N LEU A 760 23.77 22.89 6.87
CA LEU A 760 23.91 24.33 7.16
C LEU A 760 22.78 25.10 6.45
N ALA A 761 22.14 26.03 7.15
CA ALA A 761 21.08 26.86 6.55
C ALA A 761 21.64 27.99 5.68
N SER A 762 20.90 28.32 4.62
CA SER A 762 20.98 29.62 3.96
C SER A 762 20.50 30.74 4.91
N VAL A 763 20.85 32.00 4.63
CA VAL A 763 20.28 33.14 5.37
C VAL A 763 18.76 33.20 5.07
N PRO A 764 17.88 33.20 6.08
CA PRO A 764 16.45 33.28 5.85
C PRO A 764 16.05 34.57 5.10
N GLY A 765 15.34 34.42 3.99
CA GLY A 765 14.85 35.53 3.18
C GLY A 765 13.54 36.14 3.68
N GLY A 766 13.21 37.35 3.20
CA GLY A 766 11.92 37.99 3.46
C GLY A 766 11.74 38.62 4.85
N GLN A 767 12.81 38.66 5.66
CA GLN A 767 12.82 39.22 7.02
C GLN A 767 13.96 40.24 7.18
N PRO A 768 13.92 41.39 6.48
CA PRO A 768 15.04 42.33 6.42
C PRO A 768 15.43 42.94 7.78
N ASP A 769 14.51 42.97 8.75
CA ASP A 769 14.79 43.45 10.10
C ASP A 769 15.66 42.46 10.92
N LEU A 770 15.55 41.16 10.65
CA LEU A 770 16.30 40.09 11.32
C LEU A 770 17.54 39.68 10.52
N PHE A 771 17.42 39.63 9.20
CA PHE A 771 18.44 39.16 8.26
C PHE A 771 18.67 40.19 7.15
N PRO A 772 19.27 41.36 7.45
CA PRO A 772 19.51 42.42 6.47
C PRO A 772 20.44 41.98 5.33
N GLU A 773 21.28 40.97 5.55
CA GLU A 773 22.17 40.40 4.53
C GLU A 773 21.48 39.40 3.59
N ALA A 774 20.19 39.06 3.81
CA ALA A 774 19.50 38.02 3.04
C ALA A 774 19.47 38.31 1.54
N ASP A 775 19.46 39.58 1.12
CA ASP A 775 19.45 40.00 -0.29
C ASP A 775 20.84 40.22 -0.89
N ALA A 776 21.91 40.12 -0.09
CA ALA A 776 23.28 40.28 -0.58
C ALA A 776 23.64 39.17 -1.57
N SER A 777 24.33 39.54 -2.66
CA SER A 777 24.86 38.61 -3.67
C SER A 777 26.39 38.56 -3.65
N ASP A 778 27.01 38.98 -2.55
CA ASP A 778 28.44 38.99 -2.33
C ASP A 778 28.79 38.31 -1.00
N VAL A 779 30.06 38.34 -0.60
CA VAL A 779 30.54 37.67 0.62
C VAL A 779 29.90 38.20 1.92
N SER A 780 29.25 39.37 1.89
CA SER A 780 28.55 39.92 3.06
C SER A 780 27.34 39.07 3.48
N TYR A 781 26.82 38.23 2.58
CA TYR A 781 25.75 37.26 2.85
C TYR A 781 26.04 36.35 4.06
N GLY A 782 27.31 36.09 4.38
CA GLY A 782 27.69 35.23 5.51
C GLY A 782 28.11 35.97 6.78
N TYR A 783 28.11 37.31 6.82
CA TYR A 783 28.82 38.07 7.87
C TYR A 783 28.24 37.90 9.28
N ASN A 784 26.93 37.74 9.44
CA ASN A 784 26.30 37.55 10.75
C ASN A 784 26.24 36.09 11.21
N ARG A 785 26.75 35.15 10.43
CA ARG A 785 26.69 33.72 10.76
C ARG A 785 27.71 33.35 11.85
N ALA A 786 27.22 33.03 13.04
CA ALA A 786 28.00 32.47 14.13
C ALA A 786 28.06 30.93 14.07
N LYS A 787 28.90 30.34 14.89
CA LYS A 787 29.13 28.89 14.91
C LYS A 787 27.97 28.17 15.59
N LEU A 788 27.33 27.28 14.85
CA LEU A 788 26.36 26.31 15.34
C LEU A 788 26.88 24.91 15.06
N ALA A 789 26.91 24.05 16.07
CA ALA A 789 27.17 22.63 15.93
C ALA A 789 25.92 21.84 16.31
N TRP A 790 25.52 20.89 15.46
CA TRP A 790 24.40 20.00 15.69
C TRP A 790 24.86 18.55 15.65
N TYR A 791 24.49 17.77 16.65
CA TYR A 791 24.94 16.39 16.78
C TYR A 791 24.03 15.60 17.71
N THR A 792 24.37 14.33 17.91
CA THR A 792 23.86 13.51 19.01
C THR A 792 25.09 12.92 19.68
N VAL A 793 25.20 13.04 21.00
CA VAL A 793 26.30 12.43 21.75
C VAL A 793 26.26 10.90 21.57
N ASP A 794 27.37 10.31 21.11
CA ASP A 794 27.47 8.87 20.90
C ASP A 794 27.37 8.13 22.24
N PRO A 795 26.52 7.09 22.38
CA PRO A 795 26.45 6.26 23.58
C PRO A 795 27.79 5.69 24.06
N LEU A 796 28.80 5.62 23.17
CA LEU A 796 30.19 5.31 23.51
C LEU A 796 30.72 6.14 24.68
N PHE A 797 30.36 7.42 24.78
CA PHE A 797 30.88 8.34 25.81
C PHE A 797 30.26 8.12 27.20
N HIS A 798 29.13 7.42 27.30
CA HIS A 798 28.44 7.11 28.56
C HIS A 798 28.72 5.70 29.09
N GLY A 799 29.54 4.93 28.37
CA GLY A 799 29.94 3.59 28.77
C GLY A 799 31.12 3.60 29.75
N SER A 800 31.42 2.41 30.28
CA SER A 800 32.66 2.11 31.01
C SER A 800 33.46 0.98 30.34
N ASP A 801 33.13 0.66 29.08
CA ASP A 801 33.74 -0.45 28.35
C ASP A 801 35.11 -0.09 27.75
N SER A 802 35.85 -1.06 27.23
CA SER A 802 37.19 -0.83 26.67
C SER A 802 37.25 0.18 25.51
N ARG A 803 36.13 0.51 24.88
CA ARG A 803 36.02 1.42 23.74
C ARG A 803 35.77 2.87 24.16
N THR A 804 35.19 3.11 25.33
CA THR A 804 35.04 4.46 25.89
C THR A 804 36.41 5.09 26.14
N PRO A 805 36.69 6.33 25.68
CA PRO A 805 37.97 6.99 25.92
C PRO A 805 38.27 7.18 27.41
N GLN A 806 39.55 7.06 27.79
CA GLN A 806 39.97 7.02 29.19
C GLN A 806 39.56 8.27 29.99
N VAL A 807 39.57 9.45 29.37
CA VAL A 807 39.18 10.73 30.00
C VAL A 807 37.74 10.70 30.54
N PHE A 808 36.81 10.06 29.83
CA PHE A 808 35.41 9.95 30.26
C PHE A 808 35.20 8.86 31.31
N LYS A 809 36.04 7.82 31.32
CA LYS A 809 36.02 6.79 32.38
C LYS A 809 36.51 7.34 33.72
N ASP A 810 37.57 8.15 33.66
CA ASP A 810 38.24 8.69 34.84
C ASP A 810 37.50 9.90 35.43
N ASN A 811 36.57 10.50 34.67
CA ASN A 811 35.80 11.67 35.09
C ASN A 811 34.28 11.46 34.92
N PRO A 812 33.61 10.83 35.92
CA PRO A 812 32.17 10.60 35.90
C PRO A 812 31.33 11.89 35.84
N ASP A 813 31.87 13.03 36.26
CA ASP A 813 31.17 14.32 36.23
C ASP A 813 30.89 14.74 34.77
N LEU A 814 31.85 14.50 33.85
CA LEU A 814 31.66 14.76 32.41
C LEU A 814 30.58 13.87 31.76
N GLN A 815 30.27 12.72 32.35
CA GLN A 815 29.22 11.82 31.86
C GLN A 815 27.84 12.14 32.44
N SER A 816 27.80 12.89 33.55
CA SER A 816 26.59 13.23 34.32
C SER A 816 26.18 14.70 34.21
N GLU A 817 27.00 15.53 33.58
CA GLU A 817 26.69 16.91 33.22
C GLU A 817 25.39 17.00 32.40
N GLN A 818 24.52 17.95 32.75
CA GLN A 818 23.16 18.01 32.22
C GLN A 818 23.09 18.18 30.70
N TYR A 819 24.08 18.87 30.10
CA TYR A 819 24.12 19.16 28.67
C TYR A 819 24.70 18.03 27.82
N THR A 820 25.33 17.02 28.44
CA THR A 820 25.99 15.93 27.70
C THR A 820 25.48 14.56 28.12
N ARG A 821 24.79 14.43 29.27
CA ARG A 821 24.31 13.15 29.78
C ARG A 821 23.32 12.46 28.85
N ARG A 822 23.21 11.15 29.06
CA ARG A 822 22.16 10.33 28.46
C ARG A 822 20.79 10.67 29.06
N VAL A 823 19.79 10.83 28.19
CA VAL A 823 18.37 11.02 28.58
C VAL A 823 17.64 9.69 28.49
N ASP A 824 17.05 9.25 29.60
CA ASP A 824 16.29 8.01 29.65
C ASP A 824 14.82 8.25 29.29
N THR A 825 14.19 7.27 28.63
CA THR A 825 12.81 7.42 28.14
C THR A 825 11.81 7.61 29.27
N LYS A 826 12.06 7.01 30.43
CA LYS A 826 11.21 7.16 31.63
C LYS A 826 11.31 8.54 32.29
N GLU A 827 12.35 9.31 31.98
CA GLU A 827 12.48 10.68 32.47
C GLU A 827 11.45 11.59 31.79
N VAL A 828 11.32 11.47 30.47
CA VAL A 828 10.38 12.26 29.66
C VAL A 828 8.98 11.63 29.66
N PHE A 829 8.89 10.29 29.57
CA PHE A 829 7.65 9.53 29.46
C PHE A 829 7.54 8.47 30.57
N PRO A 830 7.26 8.87 31.83
CA PRO A 830 7.29 7.96 32.98
C PRO A 830 6.24 6.85 32.95
N LYS A 831 5.17 7.02 32.18
CA LYS A 831 4.07 6.03 32.04
C LYS A 831 4.24 5.11 30.83
N LEU A 832 5.25 5.33 29.99
CA LEU A 832 5.48 4.49 28.81
C LEU A 832 6.13 3.17 29.26
N GLU A 833 5.46 2.06 28.97
CA GLU A 833 6.01 0.73 29.19
C GLU A 833 6.78 0.28 27.95
N ILE A 834 8.08 0.02 28.13
CA ILE A 834 9.00 -0.38 27.08
C ILE A 834 9.45 -1.80 27.38
N ASP A 835 9.49 -2.66 26.35
CA ASP A 835 10.04 -4.00 26.48
C ASP A 835 11.51 -3.92 26.95
N LYS A 836 11.94 -4.82 27.84
CA LYS A 836 13.32 -4.84 28.35
C LYS A 836 14.37 -5.07 27.26
N SER A 837 13.96 -5.63 26.11
CA SER A 837 14.82 -5.83 24.94
C SER A 837 15.03 -4.56 24.11
N GLN A 838 14.19 -3.54 24.26
CA GLN A 838 14.28 -2.28 23.53
C GLN A 838 15.24 -1.29 24.20
N VAL A 839 15.77 -0.37 23.39
CA VAL A 839 16.68 0.68 23.85
C VAL A 839 15.91 1.66 24.74
N GLN A 840 16.39 1.89 25.96
CA GLN A 840 15.68 2.70 26.96
C GLN A 840 16.07 4.19 26.96
N ASN A 841 17.04 4.61 26.14
CA ASN A 841 17.41 6.02 26.01
C ASN A 841 16.79 6.69 24.79
N ILE A 842 16.53 7.99 24.93
CA ILE A 842 16.05 8.86 23.87
C ILE A 842 17.26 9.43 23.12
N PRO A 843 17.39 9.26 21.80
CA PRO A 843 18.35 10.02 21.01
C PRO A 843 17.94 11.49 20.97
N VAL A 844 18.87 12.38 21.31
CA VAL A 844 18.65 13.83 21.38
C VAL A 844 19.32 14.51 20.18
N LEU A 845 18.71 15.59 19.69
CA LEU A 845 19.34 16.51 18.75
C LEU A 845 19.95 17.65 19.57
N ASP A 846 21.26 17.57 19.82
CA ASP A 846 22.00 18.57 20.56
C ASP A 846 22.35 19.74 19.63
N LEU A 847 22.03 20.96 20.07
CA LEU A 847 22.35 22.20 19.37
C LEU A 847 23.26 23.07 20.23
N ALA A 848 24.54 23.13 19.88
CA ALA A 848 25.53 23.95 20.56
C ALA A 848 25.80 25.23 19.74
N PHE A 849 25.28 26.37 20.23
CA PHE A 849 25.40 27.67 19.58
C PHE A 849 26.44 28.56 20.28
N TYR A 850 27.41 29.04 19.52
CA TYR A 850 28.52 29.88 20.01
C TYR A 850 28.46 31.25 19.30
N PRO A 851 27.69 32.22 19.83
CA PRO A 851 27.41 33.49 19.15
C PRO A 851 28.63 34.41 19.03
N GLU A 852 29.68 34.17 19.82
CA GLU A 852 30.96 34.89 19.77
C GLU A 852 31.95 34.28 18.77
N GLU A 853 31.74 33.03 18.33
CA GLU A 853 32.62 32.33 17.40
C GLU A 853 32.12 32.43 15.96
N ARG A 854 33.05 32.59 15.01
CA ARG A 854 32.72 32.62 13.58
C ARG A 854 32.21 31.27 13.09
N GLY A 855 31.07 31.32 12.39
CA GLY A 855 30.50 30.17 11.69
C GLY A 855 31.13 29.91 10.31
N PRO A 856 30.75 28.80 9.64
CA PRO A 856 31.21 28.48 8.30
C PRO A 856 30.90 29.58 7.27
N TYR A 857 31.84 29.85 6.37
CA TYR A 857 31.69 30.83 5.28
C TYR A 857 31.39 32.27 5.74
N ASN A 858 31.66 32.59 7.01
CA ASN A 858 31.64 33.95 7.52
C ASN A 858 33.00 34.61 7.24
N PHE A 859 33.03 35.68 6.43
CA PHE A 859 34.22 36.47 6.11
C PHE A 859 34.23 37.87 6.76
N ASP A 860 33.46 38.07 7.82
CA ASP A 860 33.39 39.31 8.59
C ASP A 860 34.75 39.65 9.20
N VAL A 861 35.12 40.93 9.19
CA VAL A 861 36.38 41.45 9.75
C VAL A 861 36.14 42.85 10.33
N GLU A 862 35.73 43.78 9.48
CA GLU A 862 35.46 45.18 9.84
C GLU A 862 33.95 45.42 9.93
N ARG A 863 33.54 46.45 10.68
CA ARG A 863 32.14 46.85 10.78
C ARG A 863 31.61 47.30 9.42
N THR A 864 30.45 46.78 9.02
CA THR A 864 29.76 47.14 7.77
C THR A 864 28.32 47.61 8.05
N SER A 865 27.54 47.86 7.00
CA SER A 865 26.11 48.18 7.13
C SER A 865 25.27 47.02 7.64
N VAL A 866 25.75 45.78 7.50
CA VAL A 866 25.02 44.56 7.88
C VAL A 866 25.60 43.88 9.12
N SER A 867 26.85 44.16 9.50
CA SER A 867 27.57 43.44 10.55
C SER A 867 28.37 44.36 11.49
N ALA A 868 28.47 43.97 12.76
CA ALA A 868 29.26 44.66 13.78
C ALA A 868 30.79 44.42 13.70
N GLY A 869 31.25 43.53 12.81
CA GLY A 869 32.68 43.19 12.66
C GLY A 869 33.21 42.28 13.76
N MET A 870 34.54 42.17 13.84
CA MET A 870 35.23 41.32 14.82
C MET A 870 36.12 42.11 15.78
N LYS A 871 36.40 41.53 16.94
CA LYS A 871 37.48 41.95 17.85
C LYS A 871 38.84 41.49 17.31
N GLN A 872 39.92 42.15 17.75
CA GLN A 872 41.29 41.70 17.46
C GLN A 872 41.61 40.29 18.01
N THR A 873 40.84 39.81 18.98
CA THR A 873 40.96 38.46 19.55
C THR A 873 40.43 37.36 18.64
N GLY A 874 39.68 37.70 17.58
CA GLY A 874 39.02 36.73 16.70
C GLY A 874 37.57 36.42 17.06
N GLU A 875 37.01 37.08 18.08
CA GLU A 875 35.60 36.99 18.47
C GLU A 875 34.72 37.93 17.65
N LEU A 876 33.46 37.56 17.41
CA LEU A 876 32.45 38.41 16.80
C LEU A 876 32.01 39.52 17.76
N ASN A 877 31.87 40.75 17.24
CA ASN A 877 31.21 41.84 17.97
C ASN A 877 29.69 41.66 17.95
N GLU A 878 29.01 42.20 18.97
CA GLU A 878 27.55 42.17 19.15
C GLU A 878 26.94 40.75 18.99
N PRO A 879 27.24 39.80 19.90
CA PRO A 879 26.81 38.39 19.75
C PRO A 879 25.30 38.22 19.62
N ALA A 880 24.50 39.11 20.22
CA ALA A 880 23.05 39.12 20.12
C ALA A 880 22.52 39.41 18.70
N SER A 881 23.34 40.02 17.83
CA SER A 881 23.01 40.27 16.41
C SER A 881 23.38 39.10 15.49
N ARG A 882 24.00 38.04 16.03
CA ARG A 882 24.52 36.91 15.25
C ARG A 882 23.55 35.75 15.27
N TRP A 883 23.52 34.98 14.18
CA TRP A 883 22.61 33.85 14.03
C TRP A 883 23.37 32.59 13.62
N GLY A 884 22.78 31.43 13.90
CA GLY A 884 23.24 30.13 13.40
C GLY A 884 22.03 29.30 13.04
N GLY A 885 22.07 28.62 11.89
CA GLY A 885 20.90 27.90 11.38
C GLY A 885 21.25 26.57 10.73
N ILE A 886 20.32 25.65 10.85
CA ILE A 886 20.31 24.37 10.14
C ILE A 886 19.01 24.24 9.34
N MET A 887 19.08 23.58 8.20
CA MET A 887 17.92 23.28 7.36
C MET A 887 17.93 21.82 6.93
N ARG A 888 16.76 21.30 6.59
CA ARG A 888 16.60 19.94 6.05
C ARG A 888 15.44 19.88 5.09
N ASP A 889 15.46 18.91 4.20
CA ASP A 889 14.30 18.53 3.42
C ASP A 889 13.29 17.76 4.28
N LEU A 890 12.02 17.88 3.93
CA LEU A 890 10.94 17.08 4.51
C LEU A 890 10.51 16.05 3.48
N SER A 891 10.42 14.80 3.91
CA SER A 891 9.99 13.69 3.05
C SER A 891 8.55 13.82 2.57
N SER A 892 7.76 14.66 3.23
CA SER A 892 6.44 15.07 2.78
C SER A 892 6.33 16.58 2.74
N THR A 893 5.87 17.08 1.60
CA THR A 893 5.70 18.51 1.32
C THR A 893 4.24 18.95 1.38
N ASN A 894 3.28 18.02 1.38
CA ASN A 894 1.84 18.34 1.42
C ASN A 894 1.28 18.22 2.84
N PHE A 895 1.49 19.27 3.64
CA PHE A 895 1.00 19.32 5.03
C PHE A 895 -0.53 19.32 5.15
N GLU A 896 -1.26 19.85 4.16
CA GLU A 896 -2.73 19.82 4.16
C GLU A 896 -3.23 18.37 4.08
N GLU A 897 -2.74 17.59 3.10
CA GLU A 897 -3.16 16.20 2.91
C GLU A 897 -2.73 15.27 4.05
N GLN A 898 -1.59 15.57 4.68
CA GLN A 898 -1.11 14.82 5.84
C GLN A 898 -1.66 15.32 7.18
N ASN A 899 -2.49 16.36 7.17
CA ASN A 899 -3.05 17.00 8.36
C ASN A 899 -1.97 17.30 9.43
N ILE A 900 -0.86 17.93 9.02
CA ILE A 900 0.22 18.31 9.94
C ILE A 900 -0.18 19.59 10.69
N GLU A 901 -0.39 19.48 12.00
CA GLU A 901 -0.92 20.58 12.82
C GLU A 901 0.13 21.25 13.73
N PHE A 902 1.11 20.48 14.25
CA PHE A 902 2.03 20.97 15.29
C PHE A 902 3.47 20.50 15.07
N ILE A 903 4.43 21.35 15.45
CA ILE A 903 5.80 20.93 15.73
C ILE A 903 5.89 20.62 17.23
N GLN A 904 6.23 19.39 17.58
CA GLN A 904 6.41 18.98 18.97
C GLN A 904 7.89 18.71 19.27
N PHE A 905 8.41 19.31 20.34
CA PHE A 905 9.75 19.06 20.82
C PHE A 905 9.83 19.19 22.35
N TRP A 906 10.83 18.55 22.92
CA TRP A 906 11.18 18.63 24.34
C TRP A 906 12.59 19.21 24.42
N VAL A 907 12.71 20.36 25.07
CA VAL A 907 14.00 21.04 25.28
C VAL A 907 14.31 21.00 26.77
N LEU A 908 15.54 20.61 27.10
CA LEU A 908 16.05 20.71 28.45
C LEU A 908 16.10 22.20 28.84
N ASP A 909 15.59 22.55 30.03
CA ASP A 909 15.74 23.91 30.55
C ASP A 909 17.24 24.27 30.64
N PRO A 910 17.74 25.24 29.86
CA PRO A 910 19.16 25.55 29.79
C PRO A 910 19.65 26.37 31.00
N PHE A 911 18.79 26.66 31.98
CA PHE A 911 19.11 27.53 33.13
C PHE A 911 19.16 26.78 34.47
N LEU A 912 19.20 25.45 34.46
CA LEU A 912 19.10 24.61 35.67
C LEU A 912 20.28 24.77 36.66
N GLU A 913 21.47 25.18 36.20
CA GLU A 913 22.66 25.35 37.05
C GLU A 913 22.99 26.81 37.29
N GLY A 914 22.32 27.47 38.25
CA GLY A 914 22.80 28.62 39.05
C GLY A 914 23.50 29.79 38.34
N SER A 915 23.47 29.85 37.02
CA SER A 915 24.09 30.87 36.21
C SER A 915 23.24 32.12 36.34
N GLU A 916 23.89 33.27 36.47
CA GLU A 916 23.24 34.58 36.33
C GLU A 916 22.79 34.71 34.87
N ALA A 917 21.75 33.96 34.50
CA ALA A 917 21.22 33.92 33.16
C ALA A 917 20.64 35.29 32.83
N ASN A 918 21.02 35.82 31.67
CA ASN A 918 20.37 37.00 31.11
C ASN A 918 18.86 36.72 31.02
N PRO A 919 17.99 37.43 31.76
CA PRO A 919 16.56 37.13 31.82
C PRO A 919 15.84 37.33 30.48
N GLU A 920 16.50 37.96 29.49
CA GLU A 920 15.98 38.14 28.14
C GLU A 920 16.21 36.92 27.22
N GLY A 921 17.13 36.00 27.57
CA GLY A 921 17.36 34.75 26.81
C GLY A 921 17.83 34.96 25.37
N GLY A 922 17.55 33.99 24.50
CA GLY A 922 17.76 34.05 23.05
C GLY A 922 16.53 33.52 22.31
N GLU A 923 16.49 33.68 20.99
CA GLU A 923 15.32 33.36 20.17
C GLU A 923 15.59 32.13 19.28
N LEU A 924 14.62 31.21 19.21
CA LEU A 924 14.62 30.06 18.31
C LEU A 924 13.55 30.23 17.24
N TYR A 925 13.97 30.19 15.98
CA TYR A 925 13.10 30.36 14.82
C TYR A 925 12.89 29.03 14.09
N PHE A 926 11.64 28.77 13.70
CA PHE A 926 11.29 27.66 12.81
C PHE A 926 10.76 28.23 11.50
N ASN A 927 11.61 28.23 10.47
CA ASN A 927 11.20 28.61 9.12
C ASN A 927 10.63 27.37 8.41
N LEU A 928 9.33 27.37 8.15
CA LEU A 928 8.63 26.32 7.41
C LEU A 928 8.18 26.83 6.03
N GLY A 929 8.29 25.97 5.02
CA GLY A 929 7.88 26.26 3.65
C GLY A 929 9.05 26.22 2.67
N SER A 930 8.99 27.04 1.63
CA SER A 930 10.03 27.12 0.61
C SER A 930 11.21 27.96 1.12
N VAL A 931 12.27 27.29 1.56
CA VAL A 931 13.53 27.89 2.01
C VAL A 931 14.58 27.77 0.90
N SER A 932 15.45 28.77 0.76
CA SER A 932 16.55 28.71 -0.22
C SER A 932 17.52 27.58 0.12
N GLU A 933 17.83 26.73 -0.86
CA GLU A 933 18.91 25.73 -0.74
C GLU A 933 20.29 26.32 -1.04
N ASP A 934 20.35 27.58 -1.48
CA ASP A 934 21.60 28.27 -1.81
C ASP A 934 22.30 28.82 -0.55
N ILE A 935 23.10 27.96 0.09
CA ILE A 935 23.88 28.27 1.30
C ILE A 935 24.93 29.37 1.04
N LEU A 936 25.49 29.37 -0.18
CA LEU A 936 26.50 30.31 -0.65
C LEU A 936 25.90 31.10 -1.82
N LYS A 937 25.14 32.15 -1.53
CA LYS A 937 24.29 32.89 -2.48
C LYS A 937 25.01 33.34 -3.78
N ASP A 938 25.18 32.42 -4.71
CA ASP A 938 25.89 32.57 -5.98
C ASP A 938 25.11 31.97 -7.16
N GLY A 939 23.96 31.34 -6.89
CA GLY A 939 23.06 30.74 -7.87
C GLY A 939 23.60 29.47 -8.53
N LYS A 940 24.65 28.86 -7.99
CA LYS A 940 25.29 27.65 -8.55
C LYS A 940 25.18 26.50 -7.57
N GLN A 941 24.89 25.32 -8.11
CA GLN A 941 24.95 24.09 -7.35
C GLN A 941 26.41 23.72 -7.07
N ALA A 942 26.88 23.94 -5.83
CA ALA A 942 28.18 23.51 -5.37
C ALA A 942 28.12 22.04 -4.90
N ILE A 943 28.94 21.18 -5.52
CA ILE A 943 29.12 19.79 -5.09
C ILE A 943 30.61 19.52 -4.87
N GLU A 944 30.99 19.03 -3.69
CA GLU A 944 32.39 18.74 -3.37
C GLU A 944 32.98 17.67 -4.31
N ASN A 945 32.19 16.64 -4.65
CA ASN A 945 32.56 15.60 -5.60
C ASN A 945 32.72 16.09 -7.05
N GLY A 946 32.24 17.31 -7.36
CA GLY A 946 32.38 17.91 -8.68
C GLY A 946 33.61 18.81 -8.81
N LYS A 947 34.40 19.00 -7.74
CA LYS A 947 35.67 19.71 -7.83
C LYS A 947 36.71 18.80 -8.50
N PRO A 948 37.43 19.29 -9.53
CA PRO A 948 38.55 18.54 -10.09
C PRO A 948 39.57 18.25 -8.97
N ALA A 949 40.30 17.14 -9.09
CA ALA A 949 41.30 16.73 -8.12
C ALA A 949 42.57 17.62 -8.12
N ASP A 950 42.53 18.72 -8.87
CA ASP A 950 43.69 19.45 -9.39
C ASP A 950 43.75 20.88 -8.82
#